data_AF-A0A553HWI2-F1
#
_entry.id   AF-A0A553HWI2-F1
#
_cell.length_a   1.000
_cell.length_b   1.000
_cell.length_c   1.000
_cell.angle_alpha   90.00
_cell.angle_beta   90.00
_cell.angle_gamma   90.00
#
_symmetry.space_group_name_H-M   'P 1'
#
loop_
_entity.id
_entity.type
_entity.pdbx_description
1 polymer ?
#
loop_
_entity_poly.entity_id
_entity_poly.type
_entity_poly.pdbx_seq_one_letter_code
_entity_poly.pdbx_strand_id
1 'polypeptide(L)'
;MDWAEVVEPEEVAPAEVVPEEEPVPEAEPVPQIPSLLEPPPLKSFLDPEGDLCLQVGEFPATSFIVCSRTLARTSSFWNVLLSGEFREGKKSRSLDDGSERRTIDLPEDDPRPMALLLNIIHGRFDRVPSYESVMYIWDLYDISVVTDKYDMAHVLRPWAAGWLHSITPKHHLDEGEQLSLREQHCHEQLWIYWELEIIEQTRPSIIKKLLTALSDIIQSLIHKDGGFERSPWNYEGNSLASMLGRGIQSCYSVGLWPLPPAADVQCSVSSLAAKLQTVEDEGGFRRGFSQKLALQKKVDEILNNIPSLLTVERKSRLKSQAKNKMPTVIMRLAATNDRLVMRIDYSGKQTIELAIWFVEMASLPKLISASDESGVLCIYDDDSKPKVKRRSYAREVLDVFLPAGYPHTVTRDYTPYQIYDSLQAFSSTIAGLLSSRAVLQGFGVGDAASSATGAVLLTVLQESTGRLATILFAHRLGQAIEPECKYYRFLADILNDSAMFLDVLSPALPGPAKVLALCMSGVLRALCGVSGTSAKASLSAHFARSSNLAELNAKDGSQETVISLLGMLAGSVFVRFVQGRLAVWLWTVTLVGLHLWTNYQAVRSVQLRTLNKQRATLLYTEFLRSGRVLRPDQVAAKERILHWKAPNIDYARKPPVTGEITTADLQTFRQNQYVIVTGRKGQKIYLKEGATTVSSIEAWLSALDGPRSVVNEEFWKAVASAGWDLETRAMETGPAVRIVVG
;
A
#
# COMPACT_ATOMS: atom_id res chain seq x y z
N MET A 1 -24.14 -76.26 46.04
CA MET A 1 -24.46 -75.03 46.78
C MET A 1 -24.24 -73.85 45.87
N ASP A 2 -25.19 -73.32 45.12
CA ASP A 2 -26.50 -73.76 44.65
C ASP A 2 -26.95 -72.66 43.66
N TRP A 3 -27.23 -73.07 42.41
CA TRP A 3 -28.27 -72.66 41.43
C TRP A 3 -28.65 -71.17 41.27
N ALA A 4 -28.88 -70.59 40.07
CA ALA A 4 -29.41 -71.09 38.79
C ALA A 4 -28.93 -70.18 37.62
N GLU A 5 -28.47 -70.69 36.46
CA GLU A 5 -29.23 -70.94 35.19
C GLU A 5 -30.04 -69.71 34.70
N VAL A 6 -29.92 -69.23 33.45
CA VAL A 6 -30.36 -69.91 32.21
C VAL A 6 -29.56 -69.43 30.97
N VAL A 7 -29.34 -70.38 30.06
CA VAL A 7 -28.70 -70.33 28.73
C VAL A 7 -29.77 -70.12 27.63
N GLU A 8 -29.47 -69.41 26.52
CA GLU A 8 -29.53 -69.85 25.09
C GLU A 8 -29.78 -68.68 24.07
N PRO A 9 -29.57 -68.82 22.74
CA PRO A 9 -28.29 -68.61 22.05
C PRO A 9 -28.40 -67.72 20.77
N GLU A 10 -27.30 -67.67 20.01
CA GLU A 10 -27.04 -67.17 18.62
C GLU A 10 -28.21 -66.73 17.71
N GLU A 11 -28.02 -65.63 16.95
CA GLU A 11 -27.85 -65.70 15.48
C GLU A 11 -27.41 -64.36 14.85
N VAL A 12 -26.68 -64.48 13.74
CA VAL A 12 -25.97 -63.44 12.98
C VAL A 12 -26.77 -63.03 11.73
N ALA A 13 -26.51 -61.80 11.27
CA ALA A 13 -26.63 -61.23 9.90
C ALA A 13 -27.77 -60.20 9.72
N PRO A 14 -27.69 -59.26 8.74
CA PRO A 14 -26.67 -59.08 7.69
C PRO A 14 -26.08 -57.66 7.60
N ALA A 15 -25.04 -57.50 6.77
CA ALA A 15 -24.63 -56.20 6.22
C ALA A 15 -25.53 -55.81 5.05
N GLU A 16 -25.91 -54.53 4.95
CA GLU A 16 -26.47 -53.77 3.80
C GLU A 16 -27.15 -52.50 4.41
N VAL A 17 -27.32 -51.32 3.82
CA VAL A 17 -27.11 -50.68 2.52
C VAL A 17 -27.23 -49.16 2.79
N VAL A 18 -26.49 -48.33 2.06
CA VAL A 18 -26.57 -46.86 2.11
C VAL A 18 -27.96 -46.42 1.59
N PRO A 19 -28.75 -45.61 2.33
CA PRO A 19 -29.97 -45.03 1.77
C PRO A 19 -29.64 -43.83 0.87
N GLU A 20 -30.27 -43.81 -0.30
CA GLU A 20 -30.30 -42.70 -1.27
C GLU A 20 -30.90 -41.41 -0.65
N GLU A 21 -30.40 -40.25 -1.06
CA GLU A 21 -30.97 -38.93 -0.72
C GLU A 21 -32.35 -38.74 -1.37
N GLU A 22 -33.38 -38.46 -0.56
CA GLU A 22 -34.69 -37.99 -1.03
C GLU A 22 -34.64 -36.52 -1.48
N PRO A 23 -35.47 -36.10 -2.46
CA PRO A 23 -35.45 -34.74 -3.01
C PRO A 23 -36.11 -33.73 -2.06
N VAL A 24 -35.46 -32.59 -1.84
CA VAL A 24 -35.98 -31.47 -1.05
C VAL A 24 -37.11 -30.75 -1.81
N PRO A 25 -38.28 -30.48 -1.18
CA PRO A 25 -39.42 -29.81 -1.82
C PRO A 25 -39.18 -28.31 -2.07
N GLU A 26 -39.77 -27.78 -3.14
CA GLU A 26 -39.81 -26.34 -3.46
C GLU A 26 -40.39 -25.53 -2.29
N ALA A 27 -39.70 -24.46 -1.91
CA ALA A 27 -40.12 -23.57 -0.82
C ALA A 27 -41.36 -22.75 -1.21
N GLU A 28 -42.35 -22.69 -0.32
CA GLU A 28 -43.55 -21.85 -0.46
C GLU A 28 -43.21 -20.33 -0.51
N PRO A 29 -44.02 -19.52 -1.22
CA PRO A 29 -43.78 -18.09 -1.37
C PRO A 29 -44.06 -17.33 -0.07
N VAL A 30 -43.11 -16.49 0.34
CA VAL A 30 -43.20 -15.60 1.51
C VAL A 30 -44.24 -14.47 1.27
N PRO A 31 -45.04 -14.05 2.26
CA PRO A 31 -46.16 -13.11 2.06
C PRO A 31 -45.70 -11.68 1.73
N GLN A 32 -46.33 -11.03 0.74
CA GLN A 32 -46.13 -9.61 0.44
C GLN A 32 -46.94 -8.72 1.41
N ILE A 33 -46.28 -7.76 2.06
CA ILE A 33 -46.91 -6.74 2.91
C ILE A 33 -47.09 -5.45 2.06
N PRO A 34 -48.26 -4.77 2.07
CA PRO A 34 -48.57 -3.73 1.09
C PRO A 34 -47.88 -2.37 1.31
N SER A 35 -47.40 -1.74 0.21
CA SER A 35 -46.86 -0.36 0.16
C SER A 35 -47.95 0.67 0.47
N LEU A 36 -47.54 1.80 1.08
CA LEU A 36 -48.45 2.91 1.42
C LEU A 36 -48.65 3.89 0.25
N LEU A 37 -47.84 3.78 -0.80
CA LEU A 37 -47.98 4.57 -2.03
C LEU A 37 -48.94 3.84 -2.98
N GLU A 38 -50.21 4.22 -2.91
CA GLU A 38 -51.23 3.68 -3.82
C GLU A 38 -50.88 3.98 -5.29
N PRO A 39 -51.11 3.03 -6.21
CA PRO A 39 -50.87 3.25 -7.63
C PRO A 39 -51.79 4.38 -8.15
N PRO A 40 -51.22 5.41 -8.80
CA PRO A 40 -52.01 6.51 -9.33
C PRO A 40 -52.88 6.05 -10.51
N PRO A 41 -54.03 6.69 -10.77
CA PRO A 41 -54.85 6.38 -11.93
C PRO A 41 -54.12 6.71 -13.23
N LEU A 42 -54.34 5.90 -14.27
CA LEU A 42 -53.67 5.98 -15.59
C LEU A 42 -53.62 7.38 -16.20
N LYS A 43 -54.59 8.24 -15.88
CA LYS A 43 -54.53 9.66 -16.20
C LYS A 43 -54.92 10.49 -14.99
N SER A 44 -54.00 11.33 -14.54
CA SER A 44 -54.13 12.15 -13.34
C SER A 44 -53.97 13.63 -13.70
N PHE A 45 -54.98 14.44 -13.40
CA PHE A 45 -54.93 15.90 -13.60
C PHE A 45 -54.56 16.59 -12.30
N LEU A 46 -53.28 16.95 -12.16
CA LEU A 46 -52.74 17.64 -10.99
C LEU A 46 -52.91 19.15 -11.12
N ASP A 47 -52.88 19.65 -12.35
CA ASP A 47 -53.40 20.96 -12.72
C ASP A 47 -54.44 20.78 -13.85
N PRO A 48 -55.72 21.12 -13.63
CA PRO A 48 -56.76 21.03 -14.67
C PRO A 48 -56.42 21.85 -15.92
N GLU A 49 -55.75 23.00 -15.73
CA GLU A 49 -55.30 23.89 -16.79
C GLU A 49 -53.82 23.64 -17.16
N GLY A 50 -53.27 22.49 -16.74
CA GLY A 50 -51.89 22.12 -16.95
C GLY A 50 -51.52 22.13 -18.44
N ASP A 51 -50.38 22.74 -18.73
CA ASP A 51 -49.82 22.93 -20.07
C ASP A 51 -48.82 21.83 -20.46
N LEU A 52 -48.49 20.93 -19.51
CA LEU A 52 -47.53 19.85 -19.68
C LEU A 52 -48.12 18.50 -19.27
N CYS A 53 -47.91 17.47 -20.09
CA CYS A 53 -48.23 16.07 -19.81
C CYS A 53 -46.93 15.29 -19.58
N LEU A 54 -46.82 14.60 -18.45
CA LEU A 54 -45.73 13.67 -18.17
C LEU A 54 -46.26 12.25 -18.30
N GLN A 55 -45.73 11.45 -19.23
CA GLN A 55 -46.04 10.02 -19.29
C GLN A 55 -44.99 9.25 -18.52
N VAL A 56 -45.36 8.66 -17.38
CA VAL A 56 -44.41 8.10 -16.41
C VAL A 56 -44.62 6.60 -16.30
N GLY A 57 -43.51 5.85 -16.31
CA GLY A 57 -43.49 4.38 -16.21
C GLY A 57 -43.68 3.65 -17.54
N GLU A 58 -43.47 2.33 -17.50
CA GLU A 58 -43.63 1.45 -18.66
C GLU A 58 -45.11 1.13 -18.93
N PHE A 59 -45.42 0.65 -20.14
CA PHE A 59 -46.79 0.57 -20.67
C PHE A 59 -47.73 -0.32 -19.80
N PRO A 60 -48.94 0.16 -19.42
CA PRO A 60 -49.50 1.47 -19.74
C PRO A 60 -48.91 2.59 -18.87
N ALA A 61 -48.28 3.57 -19.52
CA ALA A 61 -47.68 4.71 -18.84
C ALA A 61 -48.75 5.58 -18.18
N THR A 62 -48.47 6.04 -16.96
CA THR A 62 -49.37 6.94 -16.24
C THR A 62 -49.17 8.37 -16.71
N SER A 63 -50.24 8.99 -17.19
CA SER A 63 -50.21 10.37 -17.69
C SER A 63 -50.55 11.37 -16.59
N PHE A 64 -49.60 12.22 -16.23
CA PHE A 64 -49.80 13.32 -15.28
C PHE A 64 -49.89 14.66 -16.00
N ILE A 65 -51.03 15.35 -15.87
CA ILE A 65 -51.21 16.70 -16.40
C ILE A 65 -50.84 17.72 -15.30
N VAL A 66 -49.81 18.52 -15.58
CA VAL A 66 -49.10 19.37 -14.62
C VAL A 66 -48.82 20.75 -15.22
N CYS A 67 -48.54 21.73 -14.34
CA CYS A 67 -48.09 23.06 -14.74
C CYS A 67 -46.57 23.11 -14.90
N SER A 68 -46.10 23.38 -16.13
CA SER A 68 -44.68 23.48 -16.48
C SER A 68 -43.91 24.52 -15.65
N ARG A 69 -44.56 25.65 -15.32
CA ARG A 69 -43.97 26.74 -14.52
C ARG A 69 -43.79 26.38 -13.06
N THR A 70 -44.65 25.52 -12.52
CA THR A 70 -44.49 25.02 -11.14
C THR A 70 -43.29 24.08 -11.07
N LEU A 71 -43.16 23.14 -12.00
CA LEU A 71 -41.97 22.28 -12.12
C LEU A 71 -40.67 23.09 -12.29
N ALA A 72 -40.67 24.07 -13.20
CA ALA A 72 -39.50 24.90 -13.46
C ALA A 72 -39.08 25.77 -12.27
N ARG A 73 -40.02 26.27 -11.46
CA ARG A 73 -39.68 27.07 -10.26
C ARG A 73 -39.10 26.23 -9.14
N THR A 74 -39.55 24.98 -9.03
CA THR A 74 -39.17 24.11 -7.92
C THR A 74 -37.89 23.31 -8.21
N SER A 75 -37.49 23.14 -9.47
CA SER A 75 -36.29 22.39 -9.84
C SER A 75 -35.44 23.14 -10.85
N SER A 76 -34.15 23.26 -10.54
CA SER A 76 -33.15 23.82 -11.45
C SER A 76 -33.04 22.99 -12.73
N PHE A 77 -33.14 21.66 -12.62
CA PHE A 77 -33.17 20.73 -13.75
C PHE A 77 -34.36 21.00 -14.68
N TRP A 78 -35.58 21.03 -14.13
CA TRP A 78 -36.78 21.28 -14.93
C TRP A 78 -36.80 22.69 -15.51
N ASN A 79 -36.27 23.69 -14.82
CA ASN A 79 -36.13 25.05 -15.35
C ASN A 79 -35.27 25.07 -16.62
N VAL A 80 -34.13 24.37 -16.57
CA VAL A 80 -33.20 24.27 -17.69
C VAL A 80 -33.81 23.45 -18.84
N LEU A 81 -34.47 22.33 -18.53
CA LEU A 81 -35.10 21.48 -19.55
C LEU A 81 -36.27 22.18 -20.26
N LEU A 82 -37.08 22.93 -19.51
CA LEU A 82 -38.28 23.59 -20.04
C LEU A 82 -38.00 24.96 -20.68
N SER A 83 -36.87 25.61 -20.35
CA SER A 83 -36.46 26.92 -20.93
C SER A 83 -36.02 26.86 -22.40
N GLY A 84 -35.81 25.68 -22.97
CA GLY A 84 -35.75 25.48 -24.43
C GLY A 84 -34.36 25.48 -25.07
N GLU A 85 -33.28 25.46 -24.31
CA GLU A 85 -31.91 25.38 -24.88
C GLU A 85 -31.53 23.95 -25.34
N PHE A 86 -32.14 22.93 -24.72
CA PHE A 86 -31.89 21.51 -25.02
C PHE A 86 -32.78 20.96 -26.14
N ARG A 87 -32.34 19.85 -26.77
CA ARG A 87 -32.93 19.27 -27.98
C ARG A 87 -34.33 18.69 -27.72
N GLU A 88 -34.56 18.14 -26.54
CA GLU A 88 -35.88 17.74 -26.00
C GLU A 88 -36.79 18.96 -25.75
N GLY A 89 -36.20 20.12 -25.41
CA GLY A 89 -36.88 21.42 -25.32
C GLY A 89 -37.38 21.97 -26.65
N LYS A 90 -36.67 21.64 -27.74
CA LYS A 90 -36.95 22.12 -29.10
C LYS A 90 -37.91 21.23 -29.89
N LYS A 91 -38.06 19.94 -29.54
CA LYS A 91 -38.95 18.99 -30.23
C LYS A 91 -40.45 19.24 -30.02
N SER A 92 -40.86 20.08 -29.07
CA SER A 92 -42.28 20.37 -28.79
C SER A 92 -42.72 21.79 -29.14
N ARG A 93 -41.89 22.56 -29.87
CA ARG A 93 -42.27 23.91 -30.33
C ARG A 93 -42.66 23.99 -31.80
N SER A 94 -42.72 22.86 -32.50
CA SER A 94 -43.31 22.79 -33.83
C SER A 94 -44.50 21.85 -33.78
N LEU A 95 -45.70 22.41 -33.75
CA LEU A 95 -46.67 22.30 -34.83
C LEU A 95 -47.94 23.05 -34.41
N ASP A 96 -48.27 24.08 -35.19
CA ASP A 96 -49.65 24.52 -35.40
C ASP A 96 -50.45 23.32 -35.92
N ASP A 97 -51.18 22.65 -35.04
CA ASP A 97 -52.54 22.20 -35.30
C ASP A 97 -53.18 21.87 -33.94
N GLY A 98 -54.47 22.16 -33.80
CA GLY A 98 -55.14 22.26 -32.51
C GLY A 98 -54.99 21.01 -31.61
N SER A 99 -54.74 21.27 -30.32
CA SER A 99 -55.17 20.44 -29.17
C SER A 99 -54.26 19.34 -28.60
N GLU A 100 -52.93 19.39 -28.69
CA GLU A 100 -52.10 18.47 -27.87
C GLU A 100 -51.10 19.20 -26.96
N ARG A 101 -51.31 19.02 -25.64
CA ARG A 101 -50.42 19.53 -24.57
C ARG A 101 -49.01 18.97 -24.76
N ARG A 102 -47.99 19.78 -24.45
CA ARG A 102 -46.59 19.35 -24.53
C ARG A 102 -46.41 18.08 -23.71
N THR A 103 -45.94 17.00 -24.32
CA THR A 103 -45.76 15.71 -23.63
C THR A 103 -44.28 15.39 -23.47
N ILE A 104 -43.90 14.93 -22.27
CA ILE A 104 -42.55 14.44 -21.96
C ILE A 104 -42.70 13.02 -21.42
N ASP A 105 -42.06 12.09 -22.11
CA ASP A 105 -42.07 10.67 -21.74
C ASP A 105 -40.92 10.35 -20.79
N LEU A 106 -41.27 9.71 -19.68
CA LEU A 106 -40.41 9.32 -18.57
C LEU A 106 -40.64 7.82 -18.26
N PRO A 107 -40.34 6.91 -19.21
CA PRO A 107 -40.69 5.50 -19.09
C PRO A 107 -39.92 4.78 -17.97
N GLU A 108 -38.76 5.31 -17.58
CA GLU A 108 -37.89 4.73 -16.54
C GLU A 108 -38.26 5.16 -15.12
N ASP A 109 -39.24 6.06 -14.95
CA ASP A 109 -39.63 6.59 -13.64
C ASP A 109 -40.86 5.87 -13.07
N ASP A 110 -40.85 5.55 -11.78
CA ASP A 110 -42.00 4.92 -11.12
C ASP A 110 -43.13 5.95 -10.90
N PRO A 111 -44.37 5.68 -11.37
CA PRO A 111 -45.51 6.57 -11.19
C PRO A 111 -45.83 6.88 -9.74
N ARG A 112 -45.56 5.98 -8.79
CA ARG A 112 -45.95 6.10 -7.37
C ARG A 112 -45.18 7.22 -6.63
N PRO A 113 -43.84 7.18 -6.52
CA PRO A 113 -43.08 8.28 -5.93
C PRO A 113 -43.19 9.56 -6.77
N MET A 114 -43.33 9.46 -8.10
CA MET A 114 -43.56 10.62 -8.96
C MET A 114 -44.90 11.31 -8.64
N ALA A 115 -45.98 10.56 -8.44
CA ALA A 115 -47.27 11.13 -8.06
C ALA A 115 -47.20 11.86 -6.72
N LEU A 116 -46.50 11.28 -5.73
CA LEU A 116 -46.28 11.92 -4.44
C LEU A 116 -45.51 13.24 -4.59
N LEU A 117 -44.39 13.24 -5.31
CA LEU A 117 -43.60 14.45 -5.58
C LEU A 117 -44.45 15.53 -6.26
N LEU A 118 -45.21 15.15 -7.30
CA LEU A 118 -46.03 16.09 -8.05
C LEU A 118 -47.18 16.64 -7.20
N ASN A 119 -47.82 15.83 -6.34
CA ASN A 119 -48.82 16.30 -5.39
C ASN A 119 -48.25 17.35 -4.42
N ILE A 120 -47.02 17.14 -3.93
CA ILE A 120 -46.33 18.10 -3.05
C ILE A 120 -46.12 19.43 -3.77
N ILE A 121 -45.50 19.43 -4.95
CA ILE A 121 -45.15 20.70 -5.63
C ILE A 121 -46.38 21.43 -6.21
N HIS A 122 -47.48 20.72 -6.48
CA HIS A 122 -48.75 21.29 -6.91
C HIS A 122 -49.69 21.67 -5.75
N GLY A 123 -49.25 21.50 -4.49
CA GLY A 123 -49.97 21.96 -3.31
C GLY A 123 -51.20 21.10 -2.94
N ARG A 124 -51.27 19.86 -3.43
CA ARG A 124 -52.33 18.89 -3.10
C ARG A 124 -51.95 18.06 -1.88
N PHE A 125 -51.76 18.76 -0.76
CA PHE A 125 -51.27 18.15 0.48
C PHE A 125 -52.27 17.19 1.13
N ASP A 126 -53.54 17.23 0.74
CA ASP A 126 -54.56 16.24 1.11
C ASP A 126 -54.25 14.82 0.60
N ARG A 127 -53.36 14.71 -0.40
CA ARG A 127 -52.87 13.44 -0.96
C ARG A 127 -51.45 13.08 -0.53
N VAL A 128 -50.87 13.83 0.42
CA VAL A 128 -49.51 13.60 0.94
C VAL A 128 -49.63 12.96 2.33
N PRO A 129 -48.91 11.85 2.61
CA PRO A 129 -48.92 11.21 3.92
C PRO A 129 -48.57 12.21 5.03
N SER A 130 -49.31 12.20 6.13
CA SER A 130 -49.06 13.11 7.24
C SER A 130 -47.75 12.74 7.95
N TYR A 131 -47.27 13.62 8.83
CA TYR A 131 -46.06 13.36 9.62
C TYR A 131 -46.25 12.23 10.65
N GLU A 132 -47.50 11.83 10.94
CA GLU A 132 -47.85 10.73 11.83
C GLU A 132 -48.08 9.40 11.10
N SER A 133 -48.13 9.43 9.76
CA SER A 133 -48.25 8.24 8.92
C SER A 133 -46.96 7.41 8.95
N VAL A 134 -47.09 6.09 9.11
CA VAL A 134 -45.96 5.16 9.13
C VAL A 134 -45.44 4.94 7.71
N MET A 135 -44.49 5.78 7.26
CA MET A 135 -43.81 5.56 5.99
C MET A 135 -42.82 4.40 6.09
N TYR A 136 -42.92 3.45 5.17
CA TYR A 136 -41.92 2.39 5.04
C TYR A 136 -40.63 2.93 4.45
N ILE A 137 -39.53 2.29 4.82
CA ILE A 137 -38.19 2.63 4.36
C ILE A 137 -38.06 2.64 2.83
N TRP A 138 -38.75 1.71 2.15
CA TRP A 138 -38.79 1.59 0.70
C TRP A 138 -39.49 2.77 0.03
N ASP A 139 -40.66 3.16 0.55
CA ASP A 139 -41.43 4.28 0.02
C ASP A 139 -40.66 5.61 0.19
N LEU A 140 -39.93 5.76 1.31
CA LEU A 140 -39.06 6.93 1.53
C LEU A 140 -37.80 6.90 0.65
N TYR A 141 -37.24 5.72 0.41
CA TYR A 141 -36.12 5.54 -0.52
C TYR A 141 -36.54 5.93 -1.94
N ASP A 142 -37.67 5.41 -2.43
CA ASP A 142 -38.15 5.65 -3.78
C ASP A 142 -38.43 7.15 -4.02
N ILE A 143 -39.08 7.85 -3.10
CA ILE A 143 -39.28 9.30 -3.23
C ILE A 143 -37.95 10.07 -3.19
N SER A 144 -37.00 9.65 -2.35
CA SER A 144 -35.69 10.30 -2.25
C SER A 144 -34.83 10.12 -3.51
N VAL A 145 -34.97 8.98 -4.21
CA VAL A 145 -34.33 8.75 -5.52
C VAL A 145 -34.92 9.69 -6.57
N VAL A 146 -36.25 9.86 -6.59
CA VAL A 146 -36.90 10.76 -7.53
C VAL A 146 -36.52 12.22 -7.25
N THR A 147 -36.43 12.64 -5.98
CA THR A 147 -36.02 14.01 -5.67
C THR A 147 -34.56 14.31 -5.97
N ASP A 148 -33.65 13.35 -5.81
CA ASP A 148 -32.25 13.51 -6.20
C ASP A 148 -32.16 13.70 -7.71
N LYS A 149 -32.84 12.83 -8.47
CA LYS A 149 -32.88 12.85 -9.93
C LYS A 149 -33.29 14.21 -10.48
N TYR A 150 -34.26 14.85 -9.83
CA TYR A 150 -34.82 16.12 -10.28
C TYR A 150 -34.36 17.34 -9.49
N ASP A 151 -33.35 17.21 -8.62
CA ASP A 151 -32.84 18.30 -7.78
C ASP A 151 -33.94 18.99 -6.95
N MET A 152 -34.73 18.17 -6.26
CA MET A 152 -35.91 18.58 -5.49
C MET A 152 -35.87 18.12 -4.02
N ALA A 153 -34.74 17.61 -3.50
CA ALA A 153 -34.62 17.13 -2.11
C ALA A 153 -35.25 18.06 -1.06
N HIS A 154 -35.07 19.36 -1.27
CA HIS A 154 -35.54 20.43 -0.40
C HIS A 154 -37.07 20.45 -0.21
N VAL A 155 -37.86 19.91 -1.14
CA VAL A 155 -39.32 19.89 -1.04
C VAL A 155 -39.83 18.89 -0.01
N LEU A 156 -39.03 17.88 0.35
CA LEU A 156 -39.40 16.86 1.35
C LEU A 156 -39.15 17.32 2.79
N ARG A 157 -38.34 18.37 2.98
CA ARG A 157 -37.90 18.85 4.31
C ARG A 157 -39.04 19.05 5.32
N PRO A 158 -40.22 19.59 4.95
CA PRO A 158 -41.31 19.77 5.92
C PRO A 158 -41.81 18.47 6.56
N TRP A 159 -41.66 17.32 5.89
CA TRP A 159 -42.11 16.01 6.38
C TRP A 159 -40.97 15.05 6.75
N ALA A 160 -39.74 15.32 6.27
CA ALA A 160 -38.56 14.46 6.41
C ALA A 160 -38.31 13.96 7.84
N ALA A 161 -38.35 14.84 8.84
CA ALA A 161 -38.10 14.45 10.22
C ALA A 161 -39.20 13.53 10.80
N GLY A 162 -40.47 13.78 10.46
CA GLY A 162 -41.60 12.97 10.90
C GLY A 162 -41.62 11.60 10.22
N TRP A 163 -41.38 11.56 8.92
CA TRP A 163 -41.28 10.30 8.17
C TRP A 163 -40.09 9.46 8.62
N LEU A 164 -38.93 10.06 8.88
CA LEU A 164 -37.74 9.36 9.40
C LEU A 164 -37.92 8.80 10.81
N HIS A 165 -38.56 9.56 11.71
CA HIS A 165 -38.84 9.09 13.07
C HIS A 165 -39.77 7.87 13.06
N SER A 166 -40.65 7.78 12.06
CA SER A 166 -41.62 6.71 11.88
C SER A 166 -41.03 5.40 11.33
N ILE A 167 -39.77 5.42 10.84
CA ILE A 167 -39.01 4.23 10.41
C ILE A 167 -38.51 3.39 11.61
N THR A 168 -38.71 3.89 12.83
CA THR A 168 -38.44 3.14 14.07
C THR A 168 -39.70 2.34 14.46
N PRO A 169 -39.67 1.00 14.57
CA PRO A 169 -40.84 0.23 14.96
C PRO A 169 -41.36 0.71 16.32
N LYS A 170 -42.60 1.22 16.38
CA LYS A 170 -43.26 1.50 17.66
C LYS A 170 -43.58 0.16 18.32
N HIS A 171 -42.82 -0.13 19.39
CA HIS A 171 -43.09 -1.09 20.46
C HIS A 171 -43.96 -2.29 20.06
N HIS A 172 -43.42 -3.42 19.55
CA HIS A 172 -44.05 -4.75 19.65
C HIS A 172 -43.16 -5.96 19.26
N LEU A 173 -41.83 -5.83 19.05
CA LEU A 173 -40.95 -6.96 18.66
C LEU A 173 -39.70 -7.05 19.55
N ASP A 174 -39.18 -8.27 19.78
CA ASP A 174 -38.03 -8.55 20.66
C ASP A 174 -36.69 -8.02 20.09
N GLU A 175 -35.72 -7.73 20.96
CA GLU A 175 -34.44 -7.06 20.62
C GLU A 175 -33.62 -7.76 19.52
N GLY A 176 -33.74 -9.08 19.38
CA GLY A 176 -33.08 -9.86 18.31
C GLY A 176 -33.69 -9.66 16.92
N GLU A 177 -35.00 -9.47 16.84
CA GLU A 177 -35.70 -9.20 15.57
C GLU A 177 -35.54 -7.74 15.14
N GLN A 178 -35.34 -6.83 16.11
CA GLN A 178 -35.02 -5.43 15.82
C GLN A 178 -33.63 -5.24 15.21
N LEU A 179 -32.66 -6.09 15.56
CA LEU A 179 -31.32 -6.05 14.96
C LEU A 179 -31.32 -6.59 13.52
N SER A 180 -32.05 -7.68 13.25
CA SER A 180 -32.08 -8.29 11.91
C SER A 180 -32.77 -7.39 10.86
N LEU A 181 -33.83 -6.67 11.24
CA LEU A 181 -34.51 -5.69 10.37
C LEU A 181 -33.65 -4.45 10.06
N ARG A 182 -32.83 -4.00 11.02
CA ARG A 182 -31.86 -2.90 10.83
C ARG A 182 -30.72 -3.28 9.89
N GLU A 183 -30.28 -4.52 9.91
CA GLU A 183 -29.18 -5.00 9.07
C GLU A 183 -29.60 -5.25 7.61
N GLN A 184 -30.87 -5.55 7.34
CA GLN A 184 -31.36 -5.83 5.97
C GLN A 184 -31.51 -4.60 5.06
N HIS A 185 -31.74 -3.40 5.59
CA HIS A 185 -32.13 -2.21 4.81
C HIS A 185 -31.10 -1.06 4.85
N CYS A 186 -29.83 -1.40 5.08
CA CYS A 186 -28.77 -0.41 5.30
C CYS A 186 -28.52 0.51 4.09
N HIS A 187 -28.73 0.04 2.86
CA HIS A 187 -28.42 0.86 1.67
C HIS A 187 -29.47 1.93 1.40
N GLU A 188 -30.74 1.60 1.60
CA GLU A 188 -31.87 2.52 1.49
C GLU A 188 -31.77 3.60 2.55
N GLN A 189 -31.44 3.21 3.79
CA GLN A 189 -31.19 4.17 4.88
C GLN A 189 -30.08 5.14 4.53
N LEU A 190 -28.98 4.65 3.99
CA LEU A 190 -27.84 5.50 3.66
C LEU A 190 -28.13 6.49 2.55
N TRP A 191 -28.87 6.05 1.53
CA TRP A 191 -29.31 6.92 0.47
C TRP A 191 -30.25 8.01 1.00
N ILE A 192 -31.25 7.64 1.79
CA ILE A 192 -32.20 8.60 2.39
C ILE A 192 -31.47 9.60 3.29
N TYR A 193 -30.55 9.13 4.13
CA TYR A 193 -29.74 10.00 4.98
C TYR A 193 -28.82 10.92 4.17
N TRP A 194 -28.31 10.46 3.02
CA TRP A 194 -27.54 11.30 2.10
C TRP A 194 -28.39 12.41 1.51
N GLU A 195 -29.51 12.05 0.90
CA GLU A 195 -30.38 12.96 0.16
C GLU A 195 -31.02 14.03 1.05
N LEU A 196 -31.40 13.66 2.27
CA LEU A 196 -31.96 14.58 3.25
C LEU A 196 -30.88 15.41 4.00
N GLU A 197 -29.62 15.31 3.58
CA GLU A 197 -28.45 16.02 4.12
C GLU A 197 -28.13 15.68 5.60
N ILE A 198 -28.42 14.46 6.04
CA ILE A 198 -28.19 13.95 7.41
C ILE A 198 -26.89 13.12 7.50
N ILE A 199 -26.34 12.65 6.37
CA ILE A 199 -25.18 11.73 6.25
C ILE A 199 -23.84 12.25 6.82
N GLU A 200 -23.67 13.56 6.93
CA GLU A 200 -22.47 14.16 7.55
C GLU A 200 -22.25 13.62 8.97
N GLN A 201 -23.34 13.22 9.65
CA GLN A 201 -23.32 12.71 11.03
C GLN A 201 -23.00 11.20 11.13
N THR A 202 -23.17 10.38 10.08
CA THR A 202 -23.09 8.91 10.12
C THR A 202 -21.97 8.27 9.26
N ARG A 203 -21.36 9.04 8.34
CA ARG A 203 -20.35 8.63 7.34
C ARG A 203 -19.07 7.89 7.85
N PRO A 204 -18.41 8.25 8.97
CA PRO A 204 -17.13 7.62 9.35
C PRO A 204 -17.22 6.14 9.76
N SER A 205 -18.37 5.73 10.30
CA SER A 205 -18.56 4.37 10.83
C SER A 205 -18.61 3.29 9.73
N ILE A 206 -19.10 3.66 8.55
CA ILE A 206 -19.38 2.74 7.44
C ILE A 206 -18.13 2.46 6.63
N ILE A 207 -17.32 3.50 6.42
CA ILE A 207 -16.02 3.45 5.77
C ILE A 207 -15.09 2.42 6.43
N LYS A 208 -15.07 2.39 7.76
CA LYS A 208 -14.18 1.53 8.53
C LYS A 208 -14.47 0.03 8.33
N LYS A 209 -15.75 -0.35 8.22
CA LYS A 209 -16.18 -1.75 8.06
C LYS A 209 -15.85 -2.32 6.66
N LEU A 210 -15.82 -1.46 5.64
CA LEU A 210 -15.69 -1.86 4.24
C LEU A 210 -14.24 -2.23 3.86
N LEU A 211 -13.27 -1.52 4.41
CA LEU A 211 -11.84 -1.77 4.15
C LEU A 211 -11.32 -3.06 4.76
N THR A 212 -11.83 -3.43 5.93
CA THR A 212 -11.40 -4.64 6.65
C THR A 212 -11.70 -5.90 5.85
N ALA A 213 -12.90 -5.99 5.26
CA ALA A 213 -13.35 -7.21 4.61
C ALA A 213 -12.76 -7.43 3.20
N LEU A 214 -12.22 -6.39 2.54
CA LEU A 214 -11.48 -6.49 1.27
C LEU A 214 -10.09 -7.15 1.45
N SER A 215 -9.47 -6.95 2.62
CA SER A 215 -8.15 -7.51 2.93
C SER A 215 -8.15 -9.03 3.05
N ASP A 216 -9.24 -9.56 3.60
CA ASP A 216 -9.40 -10.98 3.92
C ASP A 216 -9.58 -11.84 2.66
N ILE A 217 -10.27 -11.31 1.65
CA ILE A 217 -10.52 -12.01 0.37
C ILE A 217 -9.21 -12.32 -0.37
N ILE A 218 -8.25 -11.40 -0.35
CA ILE A 218 -7.00 -11.51 -1.12
C ILE A 218 -6.02 -12.48 -0.49
N GLN A 219 -6.03 -12.62 0.83
CA GLN A 219 -5.20 -13.61 1.51
C GLN A 219 -5.58 -15.05 1.14
N SER A 220 -6.87 -15.34 0.87
CA SER A 220 -7.35 -16.70 0.56
C SER A 220 -6.87 -17.24 -0.80
N LEU A 221 -6.38 -16.38 -1.71
CA LEU A 221 -6.09 -16.71 -3.11
C LEU A 221 -4.64 -17.15 -3.39
N ILE A 222 -3.70 -16.95 -2.46
CA ILE A 222 -2.25 -17.05 -2.73
C ILE A 222 -1.67 -18.44 -2.41
N HIS A 223 -2.44 -19.41 -1.88
CA HIS A 223 -1.87 -20.59 -1.22
C HIS A 223 -2.13 -22.00 -1.80
N LYS A 224 -2.34 -22.18 -3.12
CA LYS A 224 -2.38 -23.55 -3.73
C LYS A 224 -1.67 -23.65 -5.09
N ASP A 225 -0.49 -24.29 -5.10
CA ASP A 225 0.23 -24.79 -6.29
C ASP A 225 -0.22 -26.22 -6.62
N GLY A 226 -0.59 -26.48 -7.88
CA GLY A 226 -0.84 -27.81 -8.42
C GLY A 226 -2.16 -27.92 -9.19
N GLY A 227 -2.09 -27.79 -10.52
CA GLY A 227 -3.22 -28.03 -11.43
C GLY A 227 -4.30 -26.94 -11.39
N PHE A 228 -4.56 -26.30 -12.54
CA PHE A 228 -5.82 -25.61 -12.77
C PHE A 228 -6.95 -26.63 -13.07
N GLU A 229 -7.04 -27.73 -12.31
CA GLU A 229 -8.33 -28.42 -12.20
C GLU A 229 -9.11 -27.78 -11.07
N ARG A 230 -10.16 -27.03 -11.46
CA ARG A 230 -11.23 -26.50 -10.60
C ARG A 230 -10.74 -25.87 -9.28
N SER A 231 -10.05 -24.73 -9.38
CA SER A 231 -10.44 -23.65 -8.45
C SER A 231 -11.88 -23.25 -8.80
N PRO A 232 -12.78 -22.96 -7.85
CA PRO A 232 -14.17 -22.60 -8.13
C PRO A 232 -14.37 -21.34 -9.00
N TRP A 233 -13.29 -20.67 -9.43
CA TRP A 233 -13.30 -19.29 -9.93
C TRP A 233 -12.92 -19.10 -11.40
N ASN A 234 -13.06 -20.10 -12.27
CA ASN A 234 -12.91 -19.94 -13.72
C ASN A 234 -14.24 -20.19 -14.44
N TYR A 235 -15.11 -19.16 -14.49
CA TYR A 235 -16.23 -19.06 -15.43
C TYR A 235 -16.25 -17.64 -16.01
N GLU A 236 -16.33 -17.55 -17.33
CA GLU A 236 -16.66 -16.33 -18.09
C GLU A 236 -15.73 -15.10 -17.94
N GLY A 237 -14.41 -15.34 -17.98
CA GLY A 237 -13.50 -14.39 -18.65
C GLY A 237 -13.30 -13.01 -18.03
N ASN A 238 -13.75 -12.75 -16.81
CA ASN A 238 -13.46 -11.51 -16.11
C ASN A 238 -12.48 -11.77 -14.97
N SER A 239 -11.23 -11.33 -15.15
CA SER A 239 -10.20 -11.54 -14.14
C SER A 239 -10.52 -10.76 -12.87
N LEU A 240 -10.18 -11.34 -11.72
CA LEU A 240 -10.30 -10.82 -10.36
C LEU A 240 -9.88 -9.33 -10.20
N ALA A 241 -8.99 -8.89 -11.08
CA ALA A 241 -8.58 -7.52 -11.37
C ALA A 241 -9.68 -6.52 -11.53
N SER A 242 -10.59 -6.92 -12.40
CA SER A 242 -11.63 -6.10 -12.89
C SER A 242 -12.64 -5.90 -11.77
N MET A 243 -12.80 -6.86 -10.86
CA MET A 243 -13.67 -6.78 -9.69
C MET A 243 -13.15 -5.82 -8.61
N LEU A 244 -11.85 -5.89 -8.29
CA LEU A 244 -11.20 -5.06 -7.27
C LEU A 244 -11.08 -3.59 -7.70
N GLY A 245 -10.62 -3.34 -8.93
CA GLY A 245 -10.56 -1.97 -9.48
C GLY A 245 -11.95 -1.35 -9.60
N ARG A 246 -12.96 -2.17 -9.87
CA ARG A 246 -14.36 -1.75 -9.83
C ARG A 246 -14.77 -1.38 -8.40
N GLY A 247 -14.80 -2.28 -7.42
CA GLY A 247 -15.26 -1.98 -6.05
C GLY A 247 -14.76 -0.65 -5.44
N ILE A 248 -13.48 -0.31 -5.66
CA ILE A 248 -12.88 0.96 -5.20
C ILE A 248 -13.48 2.18 -5.91
N GLN A 249 -13.67 2.12 -7.23
CA GLN A 249 -14.21 3.21 -8.03
C GLN A 249 -15.70 3.48 -7.71
N SER A 250 -16.47 2.52 -7.16
CA SER A 250 -17.85 2.80 -6.70
C SER A 250 -17.92 3.34 -5.28
N CYS A 251 -16.98 3.00 -4.40
CA CYS A 251 -16.91 3.66 -3.10
C CYS A 251 -16.66 5.16 -3.26
N TYR A 252 -15.85 5.53 -4.26
CA TYR A 252 -15.69 6.90 -4.71
C TYR A 252 -16.96 7.45 -5.38
N SER A 253 -17.64 6.66 -6.22
CA SER A 253 -18.87 7.07 -6.91
C SER A 253 -20.08 7.30 -6.01
N VAL A 254 -20.08 6.91 -4.72
CA VAL A 254 -21.19 7.13 -3.77
C VAL A 254 -20.86 8.13 -2.65
N GLY A 255 -19.78 8.90 -2.77
CA GLY A 255 -19.46 9.99 -1.84
C GLY A 255 -18.88 9.53 -0.49
N LEU A 256 -18.49 8.26 -0.37
CA LEU A 256 -17.74 7.73 0.78
C LEU A 256 -16.23 8.04 0.68
N TRP A 257 -15.82 8.83 -0.33
CA TRP A 257 -14.44 9.28 -0.56
C TRP A 257 -14.33 10.82 -0.54
N PRO A 258 -13.21 11.42 -0.07
CA PRO A 258 -12.04 10.74 0.50
C PRO A 258 -12.36 9.99 1.78
N LEU A 259 -11.89 8.73 1.84
CA LEU A 259 -11.81 8.03 3.11
C LEU A 259 -10.97 8.90 4.05
N PRO A 260 -11.28 8.93 5.35
CA PRO A 260 -10.46 9.62 6.31
C PRO A 260 -9.02 9.07 6.26
N PRO A 261 -8.00 9.90 6.56
CA PRO A 261 -6.60 9.55 6.40
C PRO A 261 -6.22 8.28 7.19
N ALA A 262 -5.11 7.62 6.80
CA ALA A 262 -4.68 6.29 7.25
C ALA A 262 -4.63 6.05 8.78
N ALA A 263 -4.66 7.11 9.60
CA ALA A 263 -4.81 7.03 11.05
C ALA A 263 -6.16 6.42 11.48
N ASP A 264 -7.18 6.48 10.62
CA ASP A 264 -8.55 6.15 10.99
C ASP A 264 -9.02 4.73 10.58
N VAL A 265 -8.31 4.00 9.69
CA VAL A 265 -8.67 2.62 9.26
C VAL A 265 -7.47 1.76 8.77
N GLN A 266 -7.27 0.54 9.30
CA GLN A 266 -6.33 -0.49 8.77
C GLN A 266 -6.92 -1.27 7.56
N CYS A 267 -6.08 -1.68 6.59
CA CYS A 267 -6.40 -2.34 5.29
C CYS A 267 -6.74 -1.39 4.12
N SER A 268 -5.88 -0.40 3.89
CA SER A 268 -6.01 0.54 2.77
C SER A 268 -5.71 -0.09 1.41
N VAL A 269 -6.19 0.54 0.34
CA VAL A 269 -6.05 0.14 -1.07
C VAL A 269 -4.61 -0.21 -1.48
N SER A 270 -3.61 0.43 -0.87
CA SER A 270 -2.18 0.19 -1.13
C SER A 270 -1.69 -1.16 -0.62
N SER A 271 -2.23 -1.65 0.50
CA SER A 271 -1.89 -2.97 1.05
C SER A 271 -2.46 -4.14 0.22
N LEU A 272 -3.45 -3.85 -0.62
CA LEU A 272 -4.19 -4.78 -1.46
C LEU A 272 -3.47 -5.10 -2.79
N ALA A 273 -2.87 -4.08 -3.40
CA ALA A 273 -2.16 -4.14 -4.69
C ALA A 273 -0.87 -4.98 -4.65
N ALA A 274 -0.15 -4.94 -3.53
CA ALA A 274 1.14 -5.60 -3.38
C ALA A 274 1.05 -7.14 -3.35
N LYS A 275 -0.07 -7.69 -2.87
CA LYS A 275 -0.26 -9.16 -2.74
C LYS A 275 -0.48 -9.87 -4.08
N LEU A 276 -1.05 -9.17 -5.06
CA LEU A 276 -1.46 -9.73 -6.36
C LEU A 276 -0.31 -9.99 -7.35
N GLN A 277 0.88 -9.45 -7.10
CA GLN A 277 2.02 -9.53 -8.03
C GLN A 277 2.73 -10.90 -8.05
N THR A 278 2.43 -11.78 -7.10
CA THR A 278 3.24 -12.96 -6.76
C THR A 278 2.85 -14.27 -7.46
N VAL A 279 1.84 -14.28 -8.34
CA VAL A 279 1.32 -15.50 -9.03
C VAL A 279 2.04 -15.72 -10.39
N GLU A 280 2.55 -16.93 -10.72
CA GLU A 280 3.18 -17.32 -12.02
C GLU A 280 2.25 -18.24 -12.88
N ASP A 281 2.36 -18.19 -14.22
CA ASP A 281 1.49 -18.87 -15.21
C ASP A 281 2.21 -20.13 -15.81
N GLU A 282 1.81 -21.37 -15.48
CA GLU A 282 2.22 -22.60 -16.19
C GLU A 282 1.16 -23.09 -17.21
N GLY A 283 1.63 -23.50 -18.39
CA GLY A 283 0.88 -23.51 -19.65
C GLY A 283 -0.17 -24.61 -19.84
N GLY A 284 -1.29 -24.25 -20.46
CA GLY A 284 -2.31 -25.21 -20.88
C GLY A 284 -3.66 -24.65 -21.32
N PHE A 285 -3.78 -23.46 -21.91
CA PHE A 285 -4.96 -23.15 -22.76
C PHE A 285 -4.60 -22.14 -23.85
N ARG A 286 -5.16 -22.36 -25.05
CA ARG A 286 -4.78 -21.67 -26.30
C ARG A 286 -5.02 -20.15 -26.24
N ARG A 287 -3.91 -19.44 -26.45
CA ARG A 287 -3.70 -18.05 -26.90
C ARG A 287 -4.45 -16.93 -26.13
N GLY A 288 -3.73 -16.35 -25.16
CA GLY A 288 -3.44 -14.91 -25.27
C GLY A 288 -3.96 -13.94 -24.22
N PHE A 289 -4.31 -14.36 -22.99
CA PHE A 289 -4.56 -13.41 -21.90
C PHE A 289 -3.90 -13.86 -20.60
N SER A 290 -2.86 -13.13 -20.16
CA SER A 290 -2.35 -13.28 -18.80
C SER A 290 -3.23 -12.45 -17.87
N GLN A 291 -4.02 -13.12 -17.03
CA GLN A 291 -4.95 -12.47 -16.09
C GLN A 291 -4.22 -11.53 -15.11
N LYS A 292 -2.92 -11.79 -14.86
CA LYS A 292 -2.00 -10.98 -14.06
C LYS A 292 -1.78 -9.57 -14.62
N LEU A 293 -1.61 -9.45 -15.94
CA LEU A 293 -1.26 -8.18 -16.59
C LEU A 293 -2.47 -7.22 -16.69
N ALA A 294 -3.69 -7.76 -16.76
CA ALA A 294 -4.94 -6.97 -16.73
C ALA A 294 -5.29 -6.46 -15.32
N LEU A 295 -4.67 -7.05 -14.29
CA LEU A 295 -4.87 -6.78 -12.87
C LEU A 295 -4.06 -5.61 -12.36
N GLN A 296 -2.80 -5.58 -12.75
CA GLN A 296 -1.88 -4.50 -12.42
C GLN A 296 -2.29 -3.18 -13.10
N LYS A 297 -2.71 -3.23 -14.37
CA LYS A 297 -3.05 -2.03 -15.18
C LYS A 297 -4.25 -1.22 -14.67
N LYS A 298 -5.18 -1.83 -13.92
CA LYS A 298 -6.45 -1.24 -13.47
C LYS A 298 -6.36 -0.63 -12.05
N VAL A 299 -5.44 -1.14 -11.25
CA VAL A 299 -5.10 -0.61 -9.91
C VAL A 299 -4.30 0.69 -10.05
N ASP A 300 -3.38 0.73 -11.02
CA ASP A 300 -2.54 1.90 -11.30
C ASP A 300 -3.32 3.09 -11.92
N GLU A 301 -4.42 2.83 -12.64
CA GLU A 301 -5.33 3.86 -13.20
C GLU A 301 -6.13 4.64 -12.12
N ILE A 302 -6.41 3.98 -10.99
CA ILE A 302 -7.24 4.51 -9.89
C ILE A 302 -6.40 5.35 -8.91
N LEU A 303 -5.15 4.93 -8.67
CA LEU A 303 -4.23 5.62 -7.75
C LEU A 303 -3.71 6.96 -8.31
N ASN A 304 -3.67 7.12 -9.64
CA ASN A 304 -3.11 8.31 -10.31
C ASN A 304 -4.12 9.47 -10.53
N ASN A 305 -5.39 9.32 -10.16
CA ASN A 305 -6.47 10.29 -10.46
C ASN A 305 -7.06 10.99 -9.22
N ILE A 306 -6.29 11.13 -8.13
CA ILE A 306 -6.77 11.69 -6.84
C ILE A 306 -6.56 13.22 -6.79
N PRO A 307 -7.61 14.08 -6.91
CA PRO A 307 -7.49 15.53 -6.75
C PRO A 307 -7.82 15.95 -5.31
N SER A 308 -7.25 17.07 -4.86
CA SER A 308 -7.55 17.63 -3.55
C SER A 308 -8.90 18.37 -3.52
N LEU A 309 -9.77 17.92 -2.60
CA LEU A 309 -10.85 18.64 -1.91
C LEU A 309 -12.06 19.19 -2.72
N LEU A 310 -13.12 18.38 -2.68
CA LEU A 310 -14.53 18.67 -2.34
C LEU A 310 -15.37 19.68 -3.16
N THR A 311 -14.84 20.44 -4.12
CA THR A 311 -15.68 21.38 -4.91
C THR A 311 -15.63 21.21 -6.42
N VAL A 312 -14.55 20.69 -6.99
CA VAL A 312 -14.44 20.47 -8.45
C VAL A 312 -15.19 19.20 -8.88
N GLU A 313 -15.19 18.16 -8.04
CA GLU A 313 -15.85 16.88 -8.34
C GLU A 313 -17.38 16.98 -8.33
N ARG A 314 -17.98 17.81 -7.46
CA ARG A 314 -19.44 18.06 -7.43
C ARG A 314 -19.93 18.63 -8.77
N LYS A 315 -19.13 19.49 -9.42
CA LYS A 315 -19.42 20.07 -10.76
C LYS A 315 -19.11 19.12 -11.92
N SER A 316 -18.13 18.23 -11.77
CA SER A 316 -17.74 17.23 -12.78
C SER A 316 -18.73 16.06 -12.83
N ARG A 317 -19.23 15.64 -11.67
CA ARG A 317 -20.16 14.52 -11.51
C ARG A 317 -21.53 14.84 -12.14
N LEU A 318 -22.02 16.07 -11.92
CA LEU A 318 -23.20 16.65 -12.61
C LEU A 318 -23.07 16.66 -14.15
N LYS A 319 -21.86 16.74 -14.70
CA LYS A 319 -21.62 16.71 -16.15
C LYS A 319 -21.46 15.29 -16.73
N SER A 320 -21.00 14.33 -15.92
CA SER A 320 -20.83 12.93 -16.37
C SER A 320 -22.11 12.10 -16.28
N GLN A 321 -22.97 12.36 -15.28
CA GLN A 321 -24.25 11.65 -15.09
C GLN A 321 -25.26 11.92 -16.22
N ALA A 322 -25.17 13.08 -16.89
CA ALA A 322 -25.98 13.41 -18.05
C ALA A 322 -25.59 12.63 -19.34
N LYS A 323 -24.50 11.85 -19.36
CA LYS A 323 -24.02 11.23 -20.60
C LYS A 323 -23.51 9.80 -20.57
N ASN A 324 -23.24 9.18 -19.42
CA ASN A 324 -23.23 7.72 -19.26
C ASN A 324 -23.06 7.31 -17.79
N LYS A 325 -23.87 6.34 -17.35
CA LYS A 325 -24.13 5.86 -15.98
C LYS A 325 -22.85 5.64 -15.15
N MET A 326 -22.77 6.24 -13.95
CA MET A 326 -21.80 5.81 -12.94
C MET A 326 -22.37 4.59 -12.16
N PRO A 327 -21.61 3.49 -12.05
CA PRO A 327 -21.90 2.27 -11.29
C PRO A 327 -22.18 2.49 -9.79
N THR A 328 -23.30 1.96 -9.31
CA THR A 328 -23.63 1.74 -7.89
C THR A 328 -22.99 0.42 -7.43
N VAL A 329 -22.21 0.40 -6.32
CA VAL A 329 -21.81 -0.86 -5.63
C VAL A 329 -22.51 -1.01 -4.30
N ILE A 330 -23.22 -2.14 -4.17
CA ILE A 330 -23.86 -2.62 -2.95
C ILE A 330 -22.93 -3.69 -2.35
N MET A 331 -22.55 -3.56 -1.06
CA MET A 331 -21.82 -4.59 -0.31
C MET A 331 -22.70 -5.20 0.78
N ARG A 332 -22.88 -6.53 0.76
CA ARG A 332 -23.59 -7.31 1.82
C ARG A 332 -22.64 -8.35 2.43
N LEU A 333 -22.57 -8.44 3.76
CA LEU A 333 -21.80 -9.44 4.51
C LEU A 333 -22.73 -10.29 5.38
N ALA A 334 -22.63 -11.61 5.31
CA ALA A 334 -23.38 -12.55 6.16
C ALA A 334 -22.43 -13.59 6.78
N ALA A 335 -22.54 -13.85 8.09
CA ALA A 335 -21.78 -14.85 8.84
C ALA A 335 -22.69 -15.98 9.35
N THR A 336 -22.34 -17.23 9.04
CA THR A 336 -22.93 -18.46 9.63
C THR A 336 -21.81 -19.31 10.20
N ASN A 337 -22.10 -20.28 11.07
CA ASN A 337 -21.09 -21.05 11.83
C ASN A 337 -19.98 -21.71 10.96
N ASP A 338 -20.16 -21.83 9.64
CA ASP A 338 -19.18 -22.37 8.67
C ASP A 338 -18.78 -21.47 7.49
N ARG A 339 -19.40 -20.28 7.30
CA ARG A 339 -19.13 -19.42 6.14
C ARG A 339 -19.36 -17.94 6.39
N LEU A 340 -18.48 -17.12 5.80
CA LEU A 340 -18.67 -15.69 5.59
C LEU A 340 -18.77 -15.41 4.08
N VAL A 341 -19.85 -14.75 3.63
CA VAL A 341 -20.03 -14.37 2.22
C VAL A 341 -20.01 -12.85 2.08
N MET A 342 -19.20 -12.33 1.15
CA MET A 342 -19.22 -10.93 0.71
C MET A 342 -19.67 -10.85 -0.77
N ARG A 343 -20.63 -9.98 -1.07
CA ARG A 343 -20.96 -9.55 -2.45
C ARG A 343 -20.54 -8.10 -2.69
N ILE A 344 -20.01 -7.80 -3.88
CA ILE A 344 -19.68 -6.44 -4.37
C ILE A 344 -20.21 -6.31 -5.82
N ASP A 345 -21.13 -5.39 -6.11
CA ASP A 345 -21.80 -5.25 -7.42
C ASP A 345 -21.34 -4.05 -8.25
N TYR A 346 -20.79 -4.20 -9.47
CA TYR A 346 -20.42 -3.02 -10.29
C TYR A 346 -21.31 -2.82 -11.52
N SER A 347 -22.11 -1.73 -11.54
CA SER A 347 -22.90 -1.25 -12.70
C SER A 347 -23.68 -2.33 -13.44
N GLY A 348 -24.31 -3.24 -12.70
CA GLY A 348 -25.34 -4.13 -13.26
C GLY A 348 -24.87 -5.03 -14.40
N LYS A 349 -23.57 -5.28 -14.56
CA LYS A 349 -23.09 -6.31 -15.49
C LYS A 349 -22.06 -7.26 -14.93
N GLN A 350 -21.60 -7.10 -13.68
CA GLN A 350 -20.95 -8.18 -12.94
C GLN A 350 -21.24 -8.11 -11.44
N THR A 351 -21.90 -9.16 -10.96
CA THR A 351 -22.03 -9.56 -9.55
C THR A 351 -21.02 -10.68 -9.31
N ILE A 352 -20.21 -10.61 -8.25
CA ILE A 352 -19.35 -11.74 -7.86
C ILE A 352 -19.74 -12.20 -6.47
N GLU A 353 -20.12 -13.47 -6.40
CA GLU A 353 -20.26 -14.23 -5.16
C GLU A 353 -18.90 -14.83 -4.81
N LEU A 354 -18.45 -14.75 -3.56
CA LEU A 354 -17.30 -15.50 -3.06
C LEU A 354 -17.80 -16.44 -1.96
N ALA A 355 -17.98 -17.72 -2.29
CA ALA A 355 -18.26 -18.78 -1.32
C ALA A 355 -16.93 -19.34 -0.81
N ILE A 356 -16.56 -19.03 0.43
CA ILE A 356 -15.42 -19.64 1.12
C ILE A 356 -15.97 -20.84 1.90
N TRP A 357 -15.55 -22.05 1.53
CA TRP A 357 -15.74 -23.24 2.35
C TRP A 357 -14.69 -23.25 3.46
N PHE A 358 -15.09 -23.37 4.73
CA PHE A 358 -14.21 -24.04 5.68
C PHE A 358 -14.26 -25.54 5.41
N VAL A 359 -13.09 -26.05 5.03
CA VAL A 359 -12.63 -27.41 5.30
C VAL A 359 -12.81 -27.66 6.81
N GLU A 360 -13.58 -28.69 7.19
CA GLU A 360 -13.82 -29.20 8.55
C GLU A 360 -14.18 -28.16 9.65
N MET A 361 -15.34 -28.34 10.29
CA MET A 361 -15.76 -27.66 11.54
C MET A 361 -14.78 -27.96 12.70
N ALA A 362 -13.60 -27.38 12.64
CA ALA A 362 -12.74 -27.20 13.79
C ALA A 362 -13.45 -26.18 14.70
N SER A 363 -14.08 -26.68 15.77
CA SER A 363 -14.52 -25.96 16.99
C SER A 363 -14.65 -24.43 16.90
N LEU A 364 -15.85 -23.90 17.17
CA LEU A 364 -16.14 -22.46 17.38
C LEU A 364 -14.89 -21.69 17.86
N PRO A 365 -14.41 -20.66 17.11
CA PRO A 365 -13.15 -20.00 17.42
C PRO A 365 -13.26 -19.30 18.77
N LYS A 366 -12.71 -19.97 19.79
CA LYS A 366 -12.57 -19.40 21.10
C LYS A 366 -11.53 -18.28 21.03
N LEU A 367 -11.69 -17.24 21.84
CA LEU A 367 -10.56 -16.37 22.11
C LEU A 367 -9.53 -17.28 22.78
N ILE A 368 -8.40 -17.55 22.13
CA ILE A 368 -7.30 -18.39 22.69
C ILE A 368 -6.16 -17.49 23.10
N SER A 369 -5.88 -16.44 22.34
CA SER A 369 -4.90 -15.44 22.72
C SER A 369 -5.12 -14.11 21.99
N ALA A 370 -4.92 -13.00 22.69
CA ALA A 370 -4.69 -11.69 22.08
C ALA A 370 -3.19 -11.47 21.95
N SER A 371 -2.74 -10.91 20.83
CA SER A 371 -1.35 -10.57 20.55
C SER A 371 -1.25 -9.15 20.00
N ASP A 372 -0.16 -8.46 20.29
CA ASP A 372 0.22 -7.25 19.57
C ASP A 372 1.42 -7.57 18.65
N GLU A 373 2.01 -6.53 18.09
CA GLU A 373 3.16 -6.65 17.21
C GLU A 373 4.43 -7.19 17.93
N SER A 374 4.48 -7.21 19.27
CA SER A 374 5.60 -7.80 20.05
C SER A 374 5.37 -9.28 20.43
N GLY A 375 4.18 -9.83 20.19
CA GLY A 375 3.80 -11.22 20.45
C GLY A 375 2.51 -11.38 21.26
N VAL A 376 2.29 -12.56 21.85
CA VAL A 376 1.07 -12.88 22.61
C VAL A 376 0.99 -12.05 23.90
N LEU A 377 -0.03 -11.17 23.99
CA LEU A 377 -0.38 -10.28 25.10
C LEU A 377 -1.15 -11.00 26.21
N CYS A 378 -2.13 -11.83 25.84
CA CYS A 378 -3.03 -12.50 26.77
C CYS A 378 -3.46 -13.84 26.18
N ILE A 379 -3.57 -14.88 27.00
CA ILE A 379 -4.13 -16.18 26.58
C ILE A 379 -5.48 -16.29 27.26
N TYR A 380 -6.49 -16.77 26.57
CA TYR A 380 -7.84 -16.89 27.08
C TYR A 380 -8.16 -18.38 27.29
N ASP A 381 -8.91 -18.69 28.34
CA ASP A 381 -9.34 -20.05 28.62
C ASP A 381 -10.54 -20.49 27.76
N ASP A 382 -11.01 -21.71 27.99
CA ASP A 382 -12.10 -22.31 27.23
C ASP A 382 -13.44 -21.54 27.31
N ASP A 383 -13.57 -20.63 28.27
CA ASP A 383 -14.71 -19.73 28.47
C ASP A 383 -14.42 -18.29 27.99
N SER A 384 -13.32 -18.09 27.24
CA SER A 384 -12.85 -16.79 26.76
C SER A 384 -12.54 -15.76 27.85
N LYS A 385 -12.14 -16.21 29.06
CA LYS A 385 -11.65 -15.32 30.14
C LYS A 385 -10.12 -15.16 30.08
N PRO A 386 -9.59 -13.95 30.28
CA PRO A 386 -8.16 -13.69 30.16
C PRO A 386 -7.35 -14.37 31.26
N LYS A 387 -6.54 -15.37 30.90
CA LYS A 387 -5.40 -15.85 31.71
C LYS A 387 -4.21 -14.92 31.46
N VAL A 388 -3.98 -13.99 32.37
CA VAL A 388 -2.84 -13.06 32.32
C VAL A 388 -1.53 -13.85 32.45
N LYS A 389 -0.89 -14.17 31.32
CA LYS A 389 0.51 -14.58 31.32
C LYS A 389 1.32 -13.30 31.52
N ARG A 390 1.95 -13.13 32.68
CA ARG A 390 2.96 -12.08 32.87
C ARG A 390 3.98 -12.19 31.74
N ARG A 391 4.16 -11.14 30.96
CA ARG A 391 5.28 -11.06 30.01
C ARG A 391 6.57 -11.28 30.80
N SER A 392 7.49 -12.03 30.22
CA SER A 392 8.83 -12.11 30.78
C SER A 392 9.41 -10.70 30.75
N TYR A 393 9.90 -10.22 31.88
CA TYR A 393 10.56 -8.91 31.99
C TYR A 393 11.64 -8.74 30.91
N ALA A 394 12.33 -9.83 30.53
CA ALA A 394 13.30 -9.82 29.45
C ALA A 394 12.71 -9.43 28.09
N ARG A 395 11.46 -9.82 27.79
CA ARG A 395 10.79 -9.48 26.51
C ARG A 395 10.35 -8.02 26.50
N GLU A 396 9.81 -7.51 27.61
CA GLU A 396 9.46 -6.10 27.75
C GLU A 396 10.68 -5.19 27.59
N VAL A 397 11.82 -5.59 28.15
CA VAL A 397 13.09 -4.88 27.96
C VAL A 397 13.56 -4.94 26.50
N LEU A 398 13.43 -6.09 25.82
CA LEU A 398 13.80 -6.22 24.40
C LEU A 398 12.90 -5.38 23.48
N ASP A 399 11.60 -5.28 23.77
CA ASP A 399 10.63 -4.51 22.98
C ASP A 399 10.95 -3.00 22.98
N VAL A 400 11.68 -2.50 23.97
CA VAL A 400 12.19 -1.11 23.97
C VAL A 400 13.12 -0.86 22.79
N PHE A 401 13.92 -1.87 22.43
CA PHE A 401 14.99 -1.74 21.44
C PHE A 401 14.61 -2.29 20.07
N LEU A 402 13.59 -3.14 19.96
CA LEU A 402 13.17 -3.73 18.70
C LEU A 402 11.97 -2.98 18.10
N PRO A 403 11.86 -2.91 16.76
CA PRO A 403 10.66 -2.40 16.09
C PRO A 403 9.43 -3.20 16.48
N ALA A 404 8.28 -2.54 16.57
CA ALA A 404 7.00 -3.20 16.69
C ALA A 404 6.82 -4.19 15.52
N GLY A 405 6.38 -5.40 15.81
CA GLY A 405 6.19 -6.44 14.80
C GLY A 405 7.42 -7.29 14.54
N TYR A 406 8.52 -7.04 15.27
CA TYR A 406 9.74 -7.81 15.11
C TYR A 406 9.52 -9.31 15.39
N PRO A 407 10.05 -10.21 14.54
CA PRO A 407 10.98 -9.96 13.44
C PRO A 407 10.32 -9.75 12.06
N HIS A 408 8.99 -9.68 11.96
CA HIS A 408 8.28 -9.71 10.68
C HIS A 408 8.21 -8.36 9.95
N THR A 409 8.37 -7.26 10.67
CA THR A 409 8.35 -5.88 10.15
C THR A 409 9.70 -5.39 9.63
N VAL A 410 10.72 -6.25 9.72
CA VAL A 410 12.07 -5.99 9.19
C VAL A 410 12.50 -7.08 8.21
N THR A 411 13.53 -6.83 7.41
CA THR A 411 14.12 -7.87 6.58
C THR A 411 14.90 -8.89 7.41
N ARG A 412 15.04 -10.11 6.88
CA ARG A 412 15.63 -11.26 7.61
C ARG A 412 17.11 -11.06 7.97
N ASP A 413 17.79 -10.18 7.24
CA ASP A 413 19.18 -9.77 7.44
C ASP A 413 19.34 -8.63 8.46
N TYR A 414 18.26 -8.04 8.99
CA TYR A 414 18.33 -7.02 10.02
C TYR A 414 18.97 -7.54 11.31
N THR A 415 18.50 -8.67 11.85
CA THR A 415 19.02 -9.24 13.10
C THR A 415 20.51 -9.57 13.05
N PRO A 416 21.02 -10.32 12.07
CA PRO A 416 22.46 -10.59 12.00
C PRO A 416 23.26 -9.29 11.80
N TYR A 417 22.76 -8.33 11.02
CA TYR A 417 23.40 -7.01 10.88
C TYR A 417 23.49 -6.32 12.25
N GLN A 418 22.39 -6.20 12.98
CA GLN A 418 22.33 -5.49 14.27
C GLN A 418 23.20 -6.10 15.36
N ILE A 419 23.33 -7.44 15.38
CA ILE A 419 24.24 -8.12 16.32
C ILE A 419 25.68 -7.66 16.06
N TYR A 420 26.12 -7.70 14.80
CA TYR A 420 27.48 -7.30 14.45
C TYR A 420 27.70 -5.79 14.57
N ASP A 421 26.72 -4.98 14.21
CA ASP A 421 26.75 -3.51 14.34
C ASP A 421 26.82 -3.09 15.82
N SER A 422 26.11 -3.78 16.72
CA SER A 422 26.22 -3.58 18.17
C SER A 422 27.60 -3.95 18.71
N LEU A 423 28.16 -5.11 18.33
CA LEU A 423 29.50 -5.50 18.75
C LEU A 423 30.57 -4.53 18.22
N GLN A 424 30.37 -4.07 16.98
CA GLN A 424 31.17 -3.02 16.37
C GLN A 424 31.11 -1.75 17.21
N ALA A 425 29.93 -1.18 17.46
CA ALA A 425 29.75 0.05 18.21
C ALA A 425 30.35 -0.02 19.63
N PHE A 426 30.20 -1.16 20.30
CA PHE A 426 30.82 -1.40 21.61
C PHE A 426 32.35 -1.29 21.55
N SER A 427 33.00 -2.02 20.62
CA SER A 427 34.46 -1.98 20.46
C SER A 427 34.97 -0.60 20.03
N SER A 428 34.26 0.06 19.12
CA SER A 428 34.56 1.42 18.64
C SER A 428 34.49 2.44 19.76
N THR A 429 33.52 2.32 20.67
CA THR A 429 33.38 3.22 21.83
C THR A 429 34.58 3.13 22.76
N ILE A 430 35.07 1.93 23.05
CA ILE A 430 36.26 1.73 23.90
C ILE A 430 37.52 2.26 23.21
N ALA A 431 37.71 1.95 21.91
CA ALA A 431 38.81 2.50 21.12
C ALA A 431 38.76 4.04 21.07
N GLY A 432 37.55 4.59 20.94
CA GLY A 432 37.25 6.02 20.96
C GLY A 432 37.73 6.69 22.26
N LEU A 433 37.55 6.06 23.43
CA LEU A 433 38.06 6.61 24.69
C LEU A 433 39.60 6.67 24.75
N LEU A 434 40.29 5.66 24.24
CA LEU A 434 41.76 5.68 24.12
C LEU A 434 42.21 6.80 23.16
N SER A 435 41.52 6.93 22.03
CA SER A 435 41.72 7.99 21.04
C SER A 435 41.50 9.37 21.65
N SER A 436 40.38 9.60 22.35
CA SER A 436 40.05 10.88 23.00
C SER A 436 41.06 11.27 24.06
N ARG A 437 41.54 10.31 24.88
CA ARG A 437 42.64 10.58 25.82
C ARG A 437 43.89 11.07 25.09
N ALA A 438 44.25 10.43 23.97
CA ALA A 438 45.41 10.83 23.17
C ALA A 438 45.22 12.21 22.53
N VAL A 439 44.02 12.54 22.04
CA VAL A 439 43.71 13.89 21.53
C VAL A 439 43.87 14.96 22.61
N LEU A 440 43.37 14.72 23.83
CA LEU A 440 43.53 15.66 24.94
C LEU A 440 45.01 15.89 25.27
N GLN A 441 45.82 14.82 25.29
CA GLN A 441 47.28 14.94 25.40
C GLN A 441 47.90 15.69 24.21
N GLY A 442 47.39 15.47 23.00
CA GLY A 442 47.76 16.18 21.78
C GLY A 442 47.53 17.69 21.89
N PHE A 443 46.41 18.11 22.47
CA PHE A 443 46.08 19.51 22.76
C PHE A 443 46.92 20.12 23.88
N GLY A 444 47.73 19.32 24.58
CA GLY A 444 48.59 19.78 25.67
C GLY A 444 47.92 19.71 27.04
N VAL A 445 46.78 19.02 27.19
CA VAL A 445 46.18 18.79 28.52
C VAL A 445 47.18 18.02 29.38
N GLY A 446 47.64 18.67 30.46
CA GLY A 446 48.70 18.17 31.34
C GLY A 446 50.08 18.80 31.12
N ASP A 447 50.23 19.70 30.14
CA ASP A 447 51.44 20.50 29.89
C ASP A 447 51.21 21.97 30.31
N ALA A 448 52.01 22.45 31.27
CA ALA A 448 51.93 23.82 31.78
C ALA A 448 52.32 24.89 30.75
N ALA A 449 53.02 24.52 29.68
CA ALA A 449 53.38 25.42 28.58
C ALA A 449 52.27 25.51 27.50
N SER A 450 51.22 24.68 27.59
CA SER A 450 50.13 24.69 26.64
C SER A 450 49.10 25.80 26.94
N SER A 451 48.52 26.38 25.90
CA SER A 451 47.48 27.41 26.02
C SER A 451 46.12 26.87 25.58
N ALA A 452 45.09 27.10 26.41
CA ALA A 452 43.70 26.78 26.08
C ALA A 452 43.25 27.44 24.76
N THR A 453 43.71 28.67 24.49
CA THR A 453 43.44 29.37 23.22
C THR A 453 44.01 28.62 22.02
N GLY A 454 45.21 28.06 22.16
CA GLY A 454 45.83 27.25 21.09
C GLY A 454 45.03 25.99 20.78
N ALA A 455 44.53 25.29 21.81
CA ALA A 455 43.66 24.12 21.64
C ALA A 455 42.33 24.47 20.95
N VAL A 456 41.72 25.60 21.31
CA VAL A 456 40.49 26.10 20.65
C VAL A 456 40.75 26.43 19.18
N LEU A 457 41.82 27.19 18.87
CA LEU A 457 42.16 27.53 17.47
C LEU A 457 42.45 26.29 16.63
N LEU A 458 43.13 25.30 17.20
CA LEU A 458 43.36 24.03 16.53
C LEU A 458 42.06 23.26 16.28
N THR A 459 41.12 23.26 17.23
CA THR A 459 39.80 22.65 17.06
C THR A 459 39.00 23.34 15.96
N VAL A 460 39.02 24.68 15.90
CA VAL A 460 38.37 25.44 14.81
C VAL A 460 38.97 25.08 13.45
N LEU A 461 40.29 24.91 13.35
CA LEU A 461 40.96 24.49 12.11
C LEU A 461 40.55 23.07 11.69
N GLN A 462 40.48 22.13 12.64
CA GLN A 462 40.00 20.76 12.40
C GLN A 462 38.56 20.75 11.89
N GLU A 463 37.65 21.46 12.55
CA GLU A 463 36.25 21.52 12.15
C GLU A 463 36.07 22.19 10.78
N SER A 464 36.82 23.27 10.52
CA SER A 464 36.73 24.00 9.24
C SER A 464 37.18 23.12 8.07
N THR A 465 38.32 22.44 8.22
CA THR A 465 38.83 21.51 7.20
C THR A 465 37.93 20.29 7.04
N GLY A 466 37.39 19.75 8.14
CA GLY A 466 36.42 18.66 8.12
C GLY A 466 35.12 19.01 7.38
N ARG A 467 34.52 20.18 7.65
CA ARG A 467 33.30 20.63 6.97
C ARG A 467 33.50 20.81 5.47
N LEU A 468 34.63 21.37 5.05
CA LEU A 468 34.99 21.48 3.62
C LEU A 468 35.11 20.08 2.98
N ALA A 469 35.75 19.14 3.67
CA ALA A 469 35.85 17.77 3.20
C ALA A 469 34.47 17.09 3.05
N THR A 470 33.56 17.28 4.01
CA THR A 470 32.17 16.80 3.92
C THR A 470 31.46 17.32 2.68
N ILE A 471 31.52 18.63 2.41
CA ILE A 471 30.88 19.25 1.25
C ILE A 471 31.45 18.66 -0.06
N LEU A 472 32.77 18.58 -0.16
CA LEU A 472 33.44 18.04 -1.34
C LEU A 472 33.14 16.55 -1.57
N PHE A 473 33.10 15.75 -0.51
CA PHE A 473 32.76 14.34 -0.57
C PHE A 473 31.32 14.13 -1.00
N ALA A 474 30.37 14.82 -0.38
CA ALA A 474 28.95 14.74 -0.74
C ALA A 474 28.75 15.11 -2.22
N HIS A 475 29.40 16.18 -2.69
CA HIS A 475 29.32 16.60 -4.08
C HIS A 475 29.94 15.58 -5.06
N ARG A 476 31.08 14.96 -4.72
CA ARG A 476 31.82 14.07 -5.64
C ARG A 476 31.36 12.62 -5.62
N LEU A 477 30.92 12.12 -4.47
CA LEU A 477 30.68 10.70 -4.23
C LEU A 477 29.26 10.39 -3.73
N GLY A 478 28.43 11.40 -3.41
CA GLY A 478 27.10 11.19 -2.84
C GLY A 478 26.21 10.25 -3.67
N GLN A 479 26.24 10.37 -5.00
CA GLN A 479 25.45 9.50 -5.91
C GLN A 479 25.93 8.04 -5.95
N ALA A 480 27.15 7.75 -5.50
CA ALA A 480 27.67 6.40 -5.43
C ALA A 480 27.32 5.69 -4.11
N ILE A 481 26.94 6.44 -3.05
CA ILE A 481 26.77 5.88 -1.71
C ILE A 481 25.61 4.88 -1.67
N GLU A 482 24.43 5.23 -2.17
CA GLU A 482 23.28 4.35 -2.13
C GLU A 482 23.48 3.07 -2.97
N PRO A 483 23.95 3.13 -4.24
CA PRO A 483 24.23 1.93 -5.03
C PRO A 483 25.30 1.00 -4.46
N GLU A 484 26.35 1.59 -3.86
CA GLU A 484 27.52 0.89 -3.30
C GLU A 484 27.52 0.93 -1.76
N CYS A 485 26.32 0.94 -1.16
CA CYS A 485 26.09 1.20 0.26
C CYS A 485 26.95 0.34 1.19
N LYS A 486 27.08 -0.95 0.91
CA LYS A 486 27.92 -1.87 1.70
C LYS A 486 29.40 -1.44 1.73
N TYR A 487 29.94 -1.00 0.59
CA TYR A 487 31.31 -0.50 0.51
C TYR A 487 31.45 0.79 1.31
N TYR A 488 30.52 1.74 1.17
CA TYR A 488 30.59 3.03 1.87
C TYR A 488 30.33 2.91 3.37
N ARG A 489 29.51 1.95 3.82
CA ARG A 489 29.34 1.60 5.23
C ARG A 489 30.64 1.07 5.83
N PHE A 490 31.34 0.22 5.09
CA PHE A 490 32.63 -0.32 5.53
C PHE A 490 33.76 0.73 5.46
N LEU A 491 33.80 1.52 4.39
CA LEU A 491 34.77 2.60 4.20
C LEU A 491 34.67 3.67 5.29
N ALA A 492 33.46 4.00 5.74
CA ALA A 492 33.26 4.95 6.84
C ALA A 492 34.08 4.55 8.08
N ASP A 493 34.06 3.27 8.43
CA ASP A 493 34.80 2.78 9.60
C ASP A 493 36.30 2.67 9.35
N ILE A 494 36.75 2.35 8.13
CA ILE A 494 38.17 2.48 7.78
C ILE A 494 38.65 3.92 7.99
N LEU A 495 37.85 4.92 7.58
CA LEU A 495 38.18 6.33 7.74
C LEU A 495 38.22 6.71 9.23
N ASN A 496 37.22 6.29 10.01
CA ASN A 496 37.18 6.52 11.46
C ASN A 496 38.38 5.90 12.18
N ASP A 497 38.71 4.65 11.86
CA ASP A 497 39.79 3.91 12.52
C ASP A 497 41.15 4.49 12.14
N SER A 498 41.30 4.95 10.90
CA SER A 498 42.47 5.72 10.46
C SER A 498 42.60 7.03 11.27
N ALA A 499 41.49 7.71 11.57
CA ALA A 499 41.47 8.88 12.43
C ALA A 499 41.89 8.54 13.87
N MET A 500 41.40 7.42 14.42
CA MET A 500 41.81 6.93 15.75
C MET A 500 43.31 6.64 15.83
N PHE A 501 43.90 6.07 14.78
CA PHE A 501 45.36 5.86 14.74
C PHE A 501 46.13 7.17 14.70
N LEU A 502 45.67 8.17 13.94
CA LEU A 502 46.29 9.50 13.93
C LEU A 502 46.21 10.19 15.29
N ASP A 503 45.08 10.04 15.98
CA ASP A 503 44.89 10.56 17.33
C ASP A 503 45.84 9.93 18.34
N VAL A 504 45.94 8.61 18.35
CA VAL A 504 46.84 7.86 19.24
C VAL A 504 48.32 8.16 18.92
N LEU A 505 48.63 8.43 17.66
CA LEU A 505 49.96 8.87 17.23
C LEU A 505 50.27 10.32 17.61
N SER A 506 49.26 11.20 17.66
CA SER A 506 49.43 12.64 17.80
C SER A 506 50.31 13.10 18.99
N PRO A 507 50.29 12.47 20.19
CA PRO A 507 51.16 12.88 21.30
C PRO A 507 52.63 12.63 21.05
N ALA A 508 52.99 11.72 20.13
CA ALA A 508 54.36 11.41 19.77
C ALA A 508 54.92 12.33 18.68
N LEU A 509 54.08 13.18 18.06
CA LEU A 509 54.46 14.03 16.94
C LEU A 509 54.93 15.43 17.41
N PRO A 510 55.93 16.02 16.73
CA PRO A 510 56.36 17.40 16.95
C PRO A 510 55.32 18.40 16.40
N GLY A 511 55.34 19.65 16.90
CA GLY A 511 54.31 20.69 16.70
C GLY A 511 53.58 20.71 15.35
N PRO A 512 54.25 21.02 14.22
CA PRO A 512 53.59 21.08 12.91
C PRO A 512 53.00 19.74 12.44
N ALA A 513 53.73 18.64 12.66
CA ALA A 513 53.27 17.31 12.29
C ALA A 513 52.06 16.88 13.14
N LYS A 514 52.02 17.26 14.41
CA LYS A 514 50.89 17.05 15.31
C LYS A 514 49.64 17.78 14.82
N VAL A 515 49.76 19.07 14.48
CA VAL A 515 48.66 19.87 13.93
C VAL A 515 48.12 19.23 12.65
N LEU A 516 49.00 18.81 11.74
CA LEU A 516 48.61 18.15 10.50
C LEU A 516 47.88 16.82 10.76
N ALA A 517 48.42 15.98 11.65
CA ALA A 517 47.80 14.70 12.00
C ALA A 517 46.39 14.88 12.61
N LEU A 518 46.22 15.86 13.50
CA LEU A 518 44.94 16.14 14.12
C LEU A 518 43.92 16.77 13.15
N CYS A 519 44.37 17.65 12.24
CA CYS A 519 43.51 18.16 11.15
C CYS A 519 43.09 17.04 10.19
N MET A 520 44.01 16.15 9.83
CA MET A 520 43.70 15.00 9.00
C MET A 520 42.73 14.04 9.71
N SER A 521 42.90 13.81 11.02
CA SER A 521 41.95 13.05 11.83
C SER A 521 40.54 13.67 11.79
N GLY A 522 40.42 14.99 11.96
CA GLY A 522 39.15 15.71 11.83
C GLY A 522 38.49 15.55 10.46
N VAL A 523 39.28 15.64 9.37
CA VAL A 523 38.80 15.37 8.01
C VAL A 523 38.32 13.93 7.85
N LEU A 524 39.09 12.94 8.29
CA LEU A 524 38.72 11.52 8.20
C LEU A 524 37.42 11.23 8.97
N ARG A 525 37.23 11.80 10.16
CA ARG A 525 35.97 11.71 10.91
C ARG A 525 34.80 12.36 10.19
N ALA A 526 35.02 13.52 9.57
CA ALA A 526 33.99 14.19 8.79
C ALA A 526 33.56 13.35 7.57
N LEU A 527 34.53 12.72 6.88
CA LEU A 527 34.29 11.80 5.78
C LEU A 527 33.58 10.51 6.24
N CYS A 528 33.99 9.96 7.39
CA CYS A 528 33.26 8.87 8.05
C CYS A 528 31.81 9.26 8.33
N GLY A 529 31.58 10.44 8.91
CA GLY A 529 30.24 10.91 9.26
C GLY A 529 29.31 10.96 8.05
N VAL A 530 29.71 11.59 6.95
CA VAL A 530 28.86 11.69 5.75
C VAL A 530 28.69 10.35 5.04
N SER A 531 29.74 9.52 4.95
CA SER A 531 29.68 8.20 4.32
C SER A 531 28.81 7.24 5.13
N GLY A 532 29.04 7.17 6.44
CA GLY A 532 28.37 6.27 7.36
C GLY A 532 26.90 6.61 7.53
N THR A 533 26.55 7.89 7.75
CA THR A 533 25.13 8.30 7.90
C THR A 533 24.32 8.08 6.62
N SER A 534 24.89 8.41 5.46
CA SER A 534 24.21 8.21 4.17
C SER A 534 24.05 6.72 3.84
N ALA A 535 25.09 5.91 4.06
CA ALA A 535 24.99 4.45 3.87
C ALA A 535 24.00 3.84 4.86
N LYS A 536 24.02 4.26 6.12
CA LYS A 536 23.06 3.84 7.15
C LYS A 536 21.63 4.17 6.74
N ALA A 537 21.35 5.35 6.19
CA ALA A 537 20.03 5.70 5.69
C ALA A 537 19.53 4.72 4.61
N SER A 538 20.40 4.35 3.65
CA SER A 538 20.08 3.33 2.64
C SER A 538 19.86 1.94 3.25
N LEU A 539 20.65 1.54 4.26
CA LEU A 539 20.45 0.27 4.97
C LEU A 539 19.14 0.26 5.77
N SER A 540 18.83 1.32 6.50
CA SER A 540 17.58 1.46 7.25
C SER A 540 16.37 1.37 6.32
N ALA A 541 16.43 2.03 5.16
CA ALA A 541 15.39 1.94 4.13
C ALA A 541 15.24 0.51 3.60
N HIS A 542 16.34 -0.21 3.42
CA HIS A 542 16.32 -1.63 3.06
C HIS A 542 15.72 -2.51 4.16
N PHE A 543 16.06 -2.27 5.43
CA PHE A 543 15.59 -3.09 6.54
C PHE A 543 14.10 -2.92 6.85
N ALA A 544 13.54 -1.74 6.61
CA ALA A 544 12.13 -1.45 6.87
C ALA A 544 11.21 -2.17 5.85
N ARG A 545 10.19 -2.90 6.32
CA ARG A 545 9.23 -3.62 5.44
C ARG A 545 7.78 -3.18 5.57
N SER A 546 7.44 -2.43 6.60
CA SER A 546 6.04 -2.15 6.96
C SER A 546 5.80 -0.65 7.13
N SER A 547 6.40 0.17 6.27
CA SER A 547 6.40 1.65 6.40
C SER A 547 6.89 2.12 7.78
N ASN A 548 7.75 1.32 8.41
CA ASN A 548 8.26 1.51 9.77
C ASN A 548 9.67 2.12 9.79
N LEU A 549 10.10 2.81 8.71
CA LEU A 549 11.46 3.37 8.61
C LEU A 549 11.79 4.34 9.76
N ALA A 550 10.84 5.22 10.11
CA ALA A 550 11.04 6.19 11.18
C ALA A 550 11.16 5.51 12.56
N GLU A 551 10.29 4.54 12.84
CA GLU A 551 10.35 3.76 14.08
C GLU A 551 11.64 2.93 14.15
N LEU A 552 11.99 2.24 13.05
CA LEU A 552 13.22 1.46 12.94
C LEU A 552 14.44 2.33 13.25
N ASN A 553 14.53 3.54 12.69
CA ASN A 553 15.60 4.48 12.99
C ASN A 553 15.61 4.93 14.46
N ALA A 554 14.44 5.14 15.08
CA ALA A 554 14.36 5.50 16.50
C ALA A 554 14.81 4.35 17.42
N LYS A 555 14.42 3.12 17.07
CA LYS A 555 14.80 1.89 17.79
C LYS A 555 16.27 1.57 17.63
N ASP A 556 16.79 1.67 16.42
CA ASP A 556 18.21 1.57 16.09
C ASP A 556 19.06 2.62 16.82
N GLY A 557 18.62 3.89 16.85
CA GLY A 557 19.28 4.93 17.64
C GLY A 557 19.28 4.63 19.16
N SER A 558 18.23 3.97 19.66
CA SER A 558 18.17 3.50 21.06
C SER A 558 19.14 2.34 21.32
N GLN A 559 19.29 1.42 20.36
CA GLN A 559 20.29 0.33 20.40
C GLN A 559 21.71 0.91 20.43
N GLU A 560 22.05 1.82 19.51
CA GLU A 560 23.35 2.50 19.50
C GLU A 560 23.64 3.22 20.82
N THR A 561 22.63 3.91 21.37
CA THR A 561 22.77 4.64 22.63
C THR A 561 23.09 3.71 23.81
N VAL A 562 22.33 2.63 24.00
CA VAL A 562 22.55 1.71 25.13
C VAL A 562 23.90 1.00 25.00
N ILE A 563 24.27 0.58 23.80
CA ILE A 563 25.56 -0.06 23.53
C ILE A 563 26.72 0.93 23.78
N SER A 564 26.57 2.19 23.37
CA SER A 564 27.55 3.24 23.63
C SER A 564 27.70 3.52 25.14
N LEU A 565 26.60 3.53 25.90
CA LEU A 565 26.66 3.68 27.37
C LEU A 565 27.42 2.52 28.02
N LEU A 566 27.13 1.28 27.61
CA LEU A 566 27.85 0.09 28.10
C LEU A 566 29.34 0.14 27.72
N GLY A 567 29.64 0.52 26.47
CA GLY A 567 31.00 0.71 25.97
C GLY A 567 31.75 1.80 26.72
N MET A 568 31.10 2.92 27.05
CA MET A 568 31.70 4.00 27.83
C MET A 568 31.97 3.58 29.27
N LEU A 569 31.04 2.86 29.91
CA LEU A 569 31.23 2.33 31.27
C LEU A 569 32.40 1.34 31.32
N ALA A 570 32.37 0.31 30.47
CA ALA A 570 33.43 -0.69 30.37
C ALA A 570 34.76 -0.04 29.99
N GLY A 571 34.75 0.87 29.01
CA GLY A 571 35.90 1.61 28.54
C GLY A 571 36.51 2.53 29.60
N SER A 572 35.70 3.20 30.42
CA SER A 572 36.20 4.06 31.51
C SER A 572 36.97 3.26 32.56
N VAL A 573 36.46 2.07 32.91
CA VAL A 573 37.18 1.12 33.79
C VAL A 573 38.45 0.63 33.09
N PHE A 574 38.35 0.24 31.82
CA PHE A 574 39.46 -0.29 31.04
C PHE A 574 40.61 0.71 30.85
N VAL A 575 40.32 1.97 30.54
CA VAL A 575 41.32 3.05 30.34
C VAL A 575 42.14 3.30 31.62
N ARG A 576 41.60 3.00 32.81
CA ARG A 576 42.37 3.07 34.07
C ARG A 576 43.51 2.05 34.11
N PHE A 577 43.31 0.86 33.54
CA PHE A 577 44.29 -0.22 33.56
C PHE A 577 45.25 -0.19 32.36
N VAL A 578 44.81 0.37 31.23
CA VAL A 578 45.66 0.53 30.04
C VAL A 578 46.52 1.79 30.17
N GLN A 579 47.74 1.60 30.67
CA GLN A 579 48.74 2.66 30.83
C GLN A 579 49.98 2.38 29.98
N GLY A 580 50.61 3.45 29.49
CA GLY A 580 51.83 3.36 28.67
C GLY A 580 51.57 3.24 27.16
N ARG A 581 52.51 3.74 26.35
CA ARG A 581 52.35 3.88 24.89
C ARG A 581 52.12 2.53 24.20
N LEU A 582 52.95 1.52 24.52
CA LEU A 582 52.84 0.21 23.89
C LEU A 582 51.49 -0.47 24.18
N ALA A 583 51.02 -0.42 25.42
CA ALA A 583 49.74 -0.99 25.81
C ALA A 583 48.57 -0.31 25.10
N VAL A 584 48.58 1.03 25.01
CA VAL A 584 47.58 1.80 24.25
C VAL A 584 47.57 1.36 22.78
N TRP A 585 48.74 1.29 22.13
CA TRP A 585 48.83 0.86 20.73
C TRP A 585 48.34 -0.57 20.50
N LEU A 586 48.77 -1.53 21.33
CA LEU A 586 48.34 -2.94 21.21
C LEU A 586 46.82 -3.08 21.36
N TRP A 587 46.23 -2.39 22.34
CA TRP A 587 44.80 -2.43 22.56
C TRP A 587 44.01 -1.66 21.49
N THR A 588 44.51 -0.51 21.01
CA THR A 588 43.90 0.20 19.88
C THR A 588 43.87 -0.69 18.63
N VAL A 589 44.99 -1.34 18.28
CA VAL A 589 45.04 -2.28 17.14
C VAL A 589 44.07 -3.45 17.33
N THR A 590 44.00 -4.00 18.54
CA THR A 590 43.09 -5.12 18.83
C THR A 590 41.62 -4.72 18.71
N LEU A 591 41.24 -3.58 19.31
CA LEU A 591 39.86 -3.08 19.28
C LEU A 591 39.44 -2.63 17.89
N VAL A 592 40.33 -1.96 17.14
CA VAL A 592 40.09 -1.61 15.73
C VAL A 592 40.00 -2.85 14.84
N GLY A 593 40.85 -3.86 15.08
CA GLY A 593 40.76 -5.15 14.37
C GLY A 593 39.42 -5.84 14.61
N LEU A 594 38.95 -5.86 15.86
CA LEU A 594 37.62 -6.35 16.21
C LEU A 594 36.52 -5.53 15.54
N HIS A 595 36.60 -4.20 15.62
CA HIS A 595 35.67 -3.25 15.01
C HIS A 595 35.48 -3.49 13.51
N LEU A 596 36.58 -3.52 12.74
CA LEU A 596 36.55 -3.79 11.30
C LEU A 596 36.06 -5.20 10.98
N TRP A 597 36.45 -6.20 11.77
CA TRP A 597 35.97 -7.56 11.56
C TRP A 597 34.44 -7.65 11.77
N THR A 598 33.91 -7.09 12.86
CA THR A 598 32.47 -7.05 13.12
C THR A 598 31.72 -6.27 12.05
N ASN A 599 32.24 -5.12 11.61
CA ASN A 599 31.63 -4.36 10.51
C ASN A 599 31.58 -5.18 9.22
N TYR A 600 32.68 -5.85 8.87
CA TYR A 600 32.74 -6.71 7.70
C TYR A 600 31.66 -7.80 7.77
N GLN A 601 31.48 -8.44 8.93
CA GLN A 601 30.40 -9.42 9.12
C GLN A 601 29.01 -8.78 9.02
N ALA A 602 28.81 -7.57 9.58
CA ALA A 602 27.56 -6.82 9.48
C ALA A 602 27.19 -6.57 8.02
N VAL A 603 28.06 -5.92 7.24
CA VAL A 603 27.78 -5.62 5.83
C VAL A 603 27.71 -6.86 4.97
N ARG A 604 28.39 -7.97 5.31
CA ARG A 604 28.26 -9.26 4.63
C ARG A 604 26.91 -9.93 4.84
N SER A 605 26.26 -9.70 5.98
CA SER A 605 24.95 -10.28 6.29
C SER A 605 23.80 -9.67 5.47
N VAL A 606 23.97 -8.42 5.02
CA VAL A 606 22.93 -7.66 4.30
C VAL A 606 22.63 -8.29 2.93
N GLN A 607 21.38 -8.29 2.48
CA GLN A 607 20.91 -8.91 1.24
C GLN A 607 20.18 -7.87 0.39
N LEU A 608 20.91 -6.85 -0.06
CA LEU A 608 20.33 -5.73 -0.84
C LEU A 608 19.71 -6.22 -2.15
N ARG A 609 18.50 -5.72 -2.45
CA ARG A 609 17.71 -6.08 -3.64
C ARG A 609 17.96 -5.23 -4.87
N THR A 610 18.68 -4.12 -4.73
CA THR A 610 19.02 -3.24 -5.87
C THR A 610 20.03 -3.91 -6.81
N LEU A 611 20.07 -3.55 -8.09
CA LEU A 611 21.10 -4.07 -9.00
C LEU A 611 22.15 -2.98 -9.27
N ASN A 612 23.26 -3.04 -8.54
CA ASN A 612 24.47 -2.31 -8.94
C ASN A 612 25.24 -3.11 -9.99
N LYS A 613 26.31 -2.51 -10.53
CA LYS A 613 27.11 -3.10 -11.60
C LYS A 613 27.63 -4.50 -11.26
N GLN A 614 28.12 -4.71 -10.03
CA GLN A 614 28.63 -6.01 -9.59
C GLN A 614 27.55 -7.08 -9.48
N ARG A 615 26.43 -6.76 -8.80
CA ARG A 615 25.32 -7.70 -8.59
C ARG A 615 24.68 -8.07 -9.92
N ALA A 616 24.50 -7.10 -10.83
CA ALA A 616 24.05 -7.35 -12.20
C ALA A 616 25.00 -8.28 -12.98
N THR A 617 26.31 -8.07 -12.90
CA THR A 617 27.29 -8.96 -13.53
C THR A 617 27.25 -10.39 -12.96
N LEU A 618 27.17 -10.55 -11.64
CA LEU A 618 27.09 -11.87 -11.00
C LEU A 618 25.83 -12.62 -11.40
N LEU A 619 24.68 -11.94 -11.36
CA LEU A 619 23.40 -12.49 -11.77
C LEU A 619 23.44 -12.94 -13.23
N TYR A 620 23.87 -12.06 -14.14
CA TYR A 620 23.89 -12.34 -15.57
C TYR A 620 24.86 -13.45 -15.95
N THR A 621 26.06 -13.47 -15.34
CA THR A 621 27.06 -14.52 -15.59
C THR A 621 26.53 -15.90 -15.16
N GLU A 622 25.84 -15.99 -14.03
CA GLU A 622 25.23 -17.25 -13.59
C GLU A 622 24.06 -17.67 -14.50
N PHE A 623 23.25 -16.70 -14.93
CA PHE A 623 22.15 -16.95 -15.84
C PHE A 623 22.65 -17.49 -17.19
N LEU A 624 23.70 -16.90 -17.77
CA LEU A 624 24.31 -17.42 -19.00
C LEU A 624 24.89 -18.84 -18.82
N ARG A 625 25.40 -19.15 -17.63
CA ARG A 625 26.02 -20.45 -17.34
C ARG A 625 25.00 -21.56 -17.11
N SER A 626 23.89 -21.26 -16.43
CA SER A 626 22.98 -22.26 -15.86
C SER A 626 21.52 -22.09 -16.25
N GLY A 627 21.16 -20.98 -16.92
CA GLY A 627 19.77 -20.59 -17.18
C GLY A 627 19.01 -20.10 -15.95
N ARG A 628 19.63 -20.08 -14.75
CA ARG A 628 18.96 -19.71 -13.50
C ARG A 628 19.30 -18.29 -13.08
N VAL A 629 18.28 -17.55 -12.65
CA VAL A 629 18.46 -16.25 -12.02
C VAL A 629 18.70 -16.45 -10.52
N LEU A 630 19.81 -15.89 -10.02
CA LEU A 630 20.14 -15.95 -8.59
C LEU A 630 19.25 -15.00 -7.80
N ARG A 631 18.88 -15.39 -6.58
CA ARG A 631 18.19 -14.52 -5.61
C ARG A 631 19.16 -13.55 -4.90
N PRO A 632 18.67 -12.47 -4.27
CA PRO A 632 19.50 -11.54 -3.51
C PRO A 632 20.41 -12.19 -2.46
N ASP A 633 19.93 -13.19 -1.72
CA ASP A 633 20.73 -13.92 -0.71
C ASP A 633 21.92 -14.67 -1.33
N GLN A 634 21.71 -15.26 -2.51
CA GLN A 634 22.73 -16.03 -3.23
C GLN A 634 23.79 -15.10 -3.85
N VAL A 635 23.38 -13.94 -4.35
CA VAL A 635 24.32 -12.93 -4.88
C VAL A 635 25.07 -12.26 -3.74
N ALA A 636 24.41 -11.92 -2.63
CA ALA A 636 25.05 -11.39 -1.44
C ALA A 636 26.15 -12.34 -0.92
N ALA A 637 25.94 -13.66 -0.97
CA ALA A 637 26.96 -14.64 -0.62
C ALA A 637 28.22 -14.56 -1.53
N LYS A 638 28.06 -14.19 -2.81
CA LYS A 638 29.13 -14.16 -3.83
C LYS A 638 29.79 -12.77 -4.01
N GLU A 639 29.12 -11.69 -3.62
CA GLU A 639 29.62 -10.34 -3.86
C GLU A 639 30.86 -10.02 -3.02
N ARG A 640 31.66 -9.07 -3.50
CA ARG A 640 32.91 -8.64 -2.87
C ARG A 640 32.77 -7.22 -2.37
N ILE A 641 32.89 -7.03 -1.06
CA ILE A 641 32.66 -5.72 -0.42
C ILE A 641 33.76 -4.71 -0.75
N LEU A 642 35.03 -5.12 -0.70
CA LEU A 642 36.19 -4.22 -0.83
C LEU A 642 36.79 -4.16 -2.23
N HIS A 643 36.89 -5.31 -2.89
CA HIS A 643 37.67 -5.47 -4.10
C HIS A 643 36.86 -6.16 -5.18
N TRP A 644 36.18 -5.36 -5.99
CA TRP A 644 35.61 -5.79 -7.25
C TRP A 644 36.31 -5.07 -8.39
N LYS A 645 36.92 -5.85 -9.30
CA LYS A 645 37.50 -5.30 -10.53
C LYS A 645 36.38 -5.25 -11.57
N ALA A 646 35.81 -4.07 -11.74
CA ALA A 646 34.83 -3.83 -12.78
C ALA A 646 35.44 -4.13 -14.16
N PRO A 647 34.63 -4.64 -15.11
CA PRO A 647 35.03 -4.64 -16.52
C PRO A 647 35.29 -3.20 -16.99
N ASN A 648 36.03 -3.03 -18.09
CA ASN A 648 36.27 -1.70 -18.69
C ASN A 648 35.00 -1.20 -19.40
N ILE A 649 33.95 -0.96 -18.62
CA ILE A 649 32.62 -0.49 -19.04
C ILE A 649 32.21 0.59 -18.05
N ASP A 650 31.80 1.76 -18.55
CA ASP A 650 31.29 2.84 -17.71
C ASP A 650 30.14 3.61 -18.35
N TYR A 651 29.23 4.10 -17.51
CA TYR A 651 28.24 5.07 -17.93
C TYR A 651 28.89 6.45 -18.14
N ALA A 652 28.45 7.13 -19.20
CA ALA A 652 28.92 8.46 -19.53
C ALA A 652 28.57 9.45 -18.42
N ARG A 653 29.62 10.11 -17.88
CA ARG A 653 29.48 11.19 -16.89
C ARG A 653 29.64 12.60 -17.48
N LYS A 654 30.00 12.67 -18.76
CA LYS A 654 30.21 13.89 -19.52
C LYS A 654 29.52 13.78 -20.89
N PRO A 655 29.07 14.90 -21.48
CA PRO A 655 28.55 14.91 -22.84
C PRO A 655 29.52 14.26 -23.83
N PRO A 656 29.01 13.60 -24.89
CA PRO A 656 29.87 13.05 -25.93
C PRO A 656 30.65 14.15 -26.63
N VAL A 657 31.92 13.89 -26.94
CA VAL A 657 32.72 14.80 -27.79
C VAL A 657 32.42 14.55 -29.28
N THR A 658 32.76 15.52 -30.14
CA THR A 658 32.51 15.42 -31.59
C THR A 658 33.11 14.13 -32.17
N GLY A 659 32.27 13.34 -32.84
CA GLY A 659 32.66 12.07 -33.46
C GLY A 659 32.84 10.90 -32.48
N GLU A 660 32.55 11.08 -31.18
CA GLU A 660 32.61 9.99 -30.20
C GLU A 660 31.48 8.98 -30.40
N ILE A 661 30.26 9.46 -30.68
CA ILE A 661 29.13 8.62 -31.08
C ILE A 661 29.02 8.69 -32.60
N THR A 662 29.24 7.57 -33.29
CA THR A 662 29.17 7.53 -34.76
C THR A 662 27.75 7.29 -35.26
N THR A 663 27.49 7.60 -36.52
CA THR A 663 26.20 7.29 -37.17
C THR A 663 25.91 5.79 -37.17
N ALA A 664 26.96 4.96 -37.28
CA ALA A 664 26.83 3.50 -37.20
C ALA A 664 26.37 3.05 -35.80
N ASP A 665 26.87 3.67 -34.73
CA ASP A 665 26.44 3.38 -33.36
C ASP A 665 24.96 3.75 -33.17
N LEU A 666 24.54 4.92 -33.66
CA LEU A 666 23.14 5.37 -33.60
C LEU A 666 22.19 4.46 -34.38
N GLN A 667 22.63 3.94 -35.53
CA GLN A 667 21.87 2.97 -36.32
C GLN A 667 21.77 1.62 -35.60
N THR A 668 22.89 1.13 -35.04
CA THR A 668 22.96 -0.14 -34.31
C THR A 668 22.01 -0.15 -33.11
N PHE A 669 22.01 0.93 -32.34
CA PHE A 669 21.19 1.06 -31.13
C PHE A 669 19.94 1.92 -31.36
N ARG A 670 19.39 1.94 -32.58
CA ARG A 670 18.24 2.79 -32.92
C ARG A 670 17.03 2.52 -32.03
N GLN A 671 16.73 1.24 -31.78
CA GLN A 671 15.56 0.82 -30.99
C GLN A 671 15.81 0.73 -29.48
N ASN A 672 17.07 0.72 -29.04
CA ASN A 672 17.41 0.68 -27.61
C ASN A 672 17.32 2.06 -26.97
N GLN A 673 17.11 2.10 -25.65
CA GLN A 673 17.12 3.33 -24.84
C GLN A 673 18.54 3.77 -24.43
N TYR A 674 19.55 3.26 -25.10
CA TYR A 674 20.96 3.52 -24.82
C TYR A 674 21.79 3.38 -26.10
N VAL A 675 23.04 3.83 -26.07
CA VAL A 675 24.04 3.67 -27.12
C VAL A 675 25.34 3.24 -26.45
N ILE A 676 25.99 2.20 -26.98
CA ILE A 676 27.28 1.72 -26.48
C ILE A 676 28.36 2.08 -27.49
N VAL A 677 29.35 2.84 -27.04
CA VAL A 677 30.51 3.24 -27.84
C VAL A 677 31.72 2.44 -27.39
N THR A 678 32.38 1.76 -28.31
CA THR A 678 33.64 1.06 -28.03
C THR A 678 34.83 1.98 -28.27
N GLY A 679 35.58 2.30 -27.22
CA GLY A 679 36.79 3.11 -27.29
C GLY A 679 38.04 2.34 -26.92
N ARG A 680 39.21 2.97 -27.07
CA ARG A 680 40.53 2.37 -26.75
C ARG A 680 40.68 1.96 -25.28
N LYS A 681 39.94 2.61 -24.37
CA LYS A 681 40.02 2.37 -22.91
C LYS A 681 38.92 1.44 -22.39
N GLY A 682 38.01 0.99 -23.25
CA GLY A 682 36.82 0.25 -22.85
C GLY A 682 35.55 0.73 -23.55
N GLN A 683 34.41 0.22 -23.10
CA GLN A 683 33.10 0.60 -23.59
C GLN A 683 32.51 1.71 -22.75
N LYS A 684 31.76 2.62 -23.40
CA LYS A 684 31.06 3.71 -22.76
C LYS A 684 29.57 3.67 -23.10
N ILE A 685 28.74 3.72 -22.08
CA ILE A 685 27.27 3.65 -22.21
C ILE A 685 26.69 5.07 -22.12
N TYR A 686 25.95 5.48 -23.14
CA TYR A 686 25.12 6.69 -23.12
C TYR A 686 23.66 6.30 -23.04
N LEU A 687 22.94 6.78 -22.04
CA LEU A 687 21.49 6.55 -21.93
C LEU A 687 20.74 7.63 -22.72
N LYS A 688 19.68 7.24 -23.42
CA LYS A 688 18.78 8.17 -24.09
C LYS A 688 17.84 8.84 -23.08
N GLU A 689 17.33 10.02 -23.43
CA GLU A 689 16.24 10.64 -22.65
C GLU A 689 15.04 9.68 -22.56
N GLY A 690 14.47 9.53 -21.35
CA GLY A 690 13.41 8.56 -21.08
C GLY A 690 13.88 7.14 -20.71
N ALA A 691 15.19 6.86 -20.69
CA ALA A 691 15.70 5.55 -20.30
C ALA A 691 15.24 5.13 -18.89
N THR A 692 14.69 3.91 -18.80
CA THR A 692 14.24 3.29 -17.55
C THR A 692 15.39 2.66 -16.79
N THR A 693 15.16 2.25 -15.54
CA THR A 693 16.13 1.49 -14.74
C THR A 693 16.47 0.16 -15.42
N VAL A 694 15.46 -0.55 -15.93
CA VAL A 694 15.65 -1.77 -16.73
C VAL A 694 16.52 -1.50 -17.94
N SER A 695 16.26 -0.43 -18.70
CA SER A 695 17.10 -0.05 -19.85
C SER A 695 18.55 0.25 -19.45
N SER A 696 18.76 0.83 -18.26
CA SER A 696 20.10 1.07 -17.74
C SER A 696 20.81 -0.26 -17.45
N ILE A 697 20.14 -1.19 -16.75
CA ILE A 697 20.72 -2.52 -16.46
C ILE A 697 20.97 -3.28 -17.77
N GLU A 698 20.02 -3.29 -18.69
CA GLU A 698 20.14 -3.90 -20.03
C GLU A 698 21.36 -3.37 -20.80
N ALA A 699 21.61 -2.06 -20.73
CA ALA A 699 22.78 -1.45 -21.36
C ALA A 699 24.09 -2.01 -20.81
N TRP A 700 24.17 -2.24 -19.49
CA TRP A 700 25.32 -2.87 -18.86
C TRP A 700 25.50 -4.32 -19.31
N LEU A 701 24.41 -5.10 -19.34
CA LEU A 701 24.45 -6.50 -19.78
C LEU A 701 24.85 -6.60 -21.26
N SER A 702 24.33 -5.70 -22.10
CA SER A 702 24.70 -5.60 -23.51
C SER A 702 26.15 -5.19 -23.71
N ALA A 703 26.70 -4.33 -22.85
CA ALA A 703 28.11 -3.98 -22.91
C ALA A 703 29.01 -5.13 -22.45
N LEU A 704 28.53 -6.02 -21.56
CA LEU A 704 29.31 -7.17 -21.09
C LEU A 704 29.52 -8.23 -22.16
N ASP A 705 28.49 -8.55 -22.94
CA ASP A 705 28.48 -9.75 -23.81
C ASP A 705 27.84 -9.50 -25.20
N GLY A 706 27.67 -8.24 -25.57
CA GLY A 706 26.98 -7.81 -26.80
C GLY A 706 25.44 -7.82 -26.67
N PRO A 707 24.73 -7.15 -27.60
CA PRO A 707 23.26 -7.24 -27.65
C PRO A 707 22.85 -8.67 -28.05
N ARG A 708 22.28 -9.44 -27.10
CA ARG A 708 21.79 -10.80 -27.33
C ARG A 708 20.28 -10.90 -27.06
N SER A 709 19.61 -11.82 -27.76
CA SER A 709 18.17 -12.11 -27.63
C SER A 709 17.74 -12.69 -26.28
N VAL A 710 18.68 -12.99 -25.38
CA VAL A 710 18.42 -13.67 -24.10
C VAL A 710 17.93 -12.70 -23.02
N VAL A 711 18.21 -11.39 -23.15
CA VAL A 711 17.65 -10.36 -22.26
C VAL A 711 16.29 -9.95 -22.80
N ASN A 712 15.31 -10.83 -22.61
CA ASN A 712 13.93 -10.67 -23.08
C ASN A 712 12.96 -10.46 -21.90
N GLU A 713 11.66 -10.41 -22.19
CA GLU A 713 10.63 -10.21 -21.17
C GLU A 713 10.62 -11.33 -20.11
N GLU A 714 10.91 -12.57 -20.48
CA GLU A 714 10.98 -13.71 -19.55
C GLU A 714 12.16 -13.57 -18.59
N PHE A 715 13.32 -13.12 -19.06
CA PHE A 715 14.46 -12.83 -18.20
C PHE A 715 14.10 -11.79 -17.14
N TRP A 716 13.48 -10.67 -17.53
CA TRP A 716 13.09 -9.64 -16.57
C TRP A 716 12.01 -10.10 -15.59
N LYS A 717 11.07 -10.94 -16.03
CA LYS A 717 10.10 -11.59 -15.14
C LYS A 717 10.79 -12.49 -14.12
N ALA A 718 11.76 -13.30 -14.55
CA ALA A 718 12.53 -14.16 -13.66
C ALA A 718 13.40 -13.37 -12.67
N VAL A 719 13.96 -12.22 -13.08
CA VAL A 719 14.68 -11.30 -12.20
C VAL A 719 13.75 -10.69 -11.15
N ALA A 720 12.57 -10.22 -11.56
CA ALA A 720 11.58 -9.70 -10.62
C ALA A 720 11.06 -10.80 -9.66
N SER A 721 10.75 -12.01 -10.16
CA SER A 721 10.25 -13.11 -9.33
C SER A 721 11.31 -13.65 -8.35
N ALA A 722 12.59 -13.55 -8.69
CA ALA A 722 13.70 -13.82 -7.77
C ALA A 722 13.84 -12.78 -6.64
N GLY A 723 13.08 -11.67 -6.69
CA GLY A 723 13.01 -10.67 -5.62
C GLY A 723 13.93 -9.46 -5.80
N TRP A 724 14.42 -9.20 -7.02
CA TRP A 724 15.23 -8.02 -7.34
C TRP A 724 14.37 -6.78 -7.56
N ASP A 725 14.89 -5.64 -7.15
CA ASP A 725 14.34 -4.32 -7.40
C ASP A 725 14.81 -3.81 -8.77
N LEU A 726 13.87 -3.60 -9.68
CA LEU A 726 14.08 -3.10 -11.04
C LEU A 726 13.68 -1.63 -11.21
N GLU A 727 13.36 -0.94 -10.13
CA GLU A 727 12.93 0.46 -10.13
C GLU A 727 14.07 1.38 -9.69
N THR A 728 14.86 0.97 -8.70
CA THR A 728 15.97 1.80 -8.18
C THR A 728 17.15 1.90 -9.15
N ARG A 729 17.54 3.14 -9.49
CA ARG A 729 18.65 3.45 -10.39
C ARG A 729 20.02 3.26 -9.73
N ALA A 730 20.46 2.02 -9.58
CA ALA A 730 21.74 1.67 -8.93
C ALA A 730 22.93 1.50 -9.89
N MET A 731 22.75 1.69 -11.20
CA MET A 731 23.85 1.53 -12.17
C MET A 731 24.71 2.79 -12.34
N GLU A 732 24.10 3.96 -12.13
CA GLU A 732 24.72 5.27 -12.35
C GLU A 732 25.27 5.84 -11.04
N THR A 733 26.54 5.57 -10.76
CA THR A 733 27.23 6.01 -9.53
C THR A 733 27.85 7.41 -9.66
N GLY A 734 27.27 8.29 -10.48
CA GLY A 734 27.82 9.61 -10.80
C GLY A 734 26.93 10.41 -11.74
N PRO A 735 27.34 11.63 -12.15
CA PRO A 735 26.49 12.54 -12.89
C PRO A 735 25.96 11.89 -14.16
N ALA A 736 24.64 11.71 -14.21
CA ALA A 736 23.95 11.05 -15.30
C ALA A 736 23.94 11.96 -16.54
N VAL A 737 24.37 11.43 -17.69
CA VAL A 737 24.23 12.10 -18.99
C VAL A 737 23.10 11.42 -19.77
N ARG A 738 22.26 12.23 -20.40
CA ARG A 738 21.19 11.78 -21.29
C ARG A 738 21.42 12.38 -22.67
N ILE A 739 21.27 11.55 -23.71
CA ILE A 739 21.35 11.99 -25.10
C ILE A 739 19.96 11.95 -25.75
N VAL A 740 19.73 12.86 -26.69
CA VAL A 740 18.54 12.87 -27.54
C VAL A 740 18.99 12.54 -28.95
N VAL A 741 18.31 11.58 -29.58
CA VAL A 741 18.60 11.12 -30.94
C VAL A 741 17.37 11.40 -31.79
N GLY A 742 17.52 12.26 -32.80
CA GLY A 742 16.48 12.66 -33.75
C GLY A 742 16.41 11.77 -34.98
#